data_AF-A0A1Y5TQK3-F1
#
_entry.id   AF-A0A1Y5TQK3-F1
#
_cell.length_a   1.000
_cell.length_b   1.000
_cell.length_c   1.000
_cell.angle_alpha   90.00
_cell.angle_beta   90.00
_cell.angle_gamma   90.00
#
_symmetry.space_group_name_H-M   'P 1'
#
loop_
_entity.id
_entity.type
_entity.pdbx_description
1 polymer ?
#
loop_
_entity_poly.entity_id
_entity_poly.type
_entity_poly.pdbx_seq_one_letter_code
_entity_poly.pdbx_strand_id
1 'polypeptide(L)'
;MAKGQTDVTASSRVSSAKRVEQYLGDLDELFAQEDRDSVLNRFTYTVEDERTVRPNPSPVPIDGVLRTGLASLQQALKLYHSFATEESNVPDKAEHQALVDRLTRKEVEAAMQECDELGLKAFLARGGFASPQVWVSDEGKDQSYPAKATVAAALGHLPNGRTLAAKEFYNGFGEAQSFAKLEALGFQIIRKSANAKDDAFTRDRIEGAMDAYEAFRSSGAHADAFSSFGEPKDFWVRSSRPRQDKCFPTKPIVGYLLGKASNTFNGGWSQSGDAAARLHAAGYVIIDQHDTPLPLPDQHTHLMRGAERARLVALNYYIAPAREADMTSVSIRASNLARDISEQNAFPTICSALGGYKFKDLAGYTALQSTTPNPSSTTTFTFVLDGEEGKAMAESDAPKQGHAAQVIAATTNLILYGPPGTGKTYQTAWEAVRLCLGDAFAVDLSGEKNRDRLMAEYRRLMSEGRIEFVTFHQSMSYEEFVEGLRPNTGSTSPDAPPDDTAPSAGFRLKDEPGIFKAVCARAQRDSGENTDANRLDRTRRVIRLGLTGANWRAKFERAIAEAAVEWPHGGDIDWSPPEFDSWDAIKAKRQEEDPEIIGNHPTVYGTSLFRGAEPDDYLALTVGKGKIVAVGKFKGEYQFTPGVSGQQPRHARTVEWLWHDIEGVNRAGIYGKDFTSFHTAYPLLEDQLTWDALEMVIFGPKAVPQLEVARPFVLIIDEINRANISKVFGELITLLEPDKRLGRRDEIR
;
A
#
# COMPACT_ATOMS: atom_id res chain seq x y z
N MET A 1 33.05 6.00 -24.94
CA MET A 1 32.11 6.90 -24.20
C MET A 1 30.76 6.29 -23.80
N ALA A 2 30.24 5.23 -24.44
CA ALA A 2 28.89 4.71 -24.19
C ALA A 2 28.74 3.67 -23.05
N LYS A 3 29.82 3.25 -22.38
CA LYS A 3 29.78 2.23 -21.33
C LYS A 3 29.03 2.77 -20.10
N GLY A 4 27.88 2.17 -19.77
CA GLY A 4 27.09 2.51 -18.57
C GLY A 4 26.11 3.69 -18.71
N GLN A 5 25.86 4.20 -19.92
CA GLN A 5 24.84 5.22 -20.18
C GLN A 5 23.73 4.67 -21.09
N THR A 6 22.52 5.23 -21.01
CA THR A 6 21.44 4.90 -21.96
C THR A 6 21.79 5.41 -23.36
N ASP A 7 21.31 4.75 -24.41
CA ASP A 7 21.62 5.09 -25.81
C ASP A 7 21.29 6.56 -26.15
N VAL A 8 20.20 7.08 -25.60
CA VAL A 8 19.78 8.48 -25.75
C VAL A 8 20.78 9.44 -25.11
N THR A 9 21.28 9.12 -23.91
CA THR A 9 22.27 9.94 -23.21
C THR A 9 23.62 9.91 -23.93
N ALA A 10 24.05 8.73 -24.37
CA ALA A 10 25.30 8.56 -25.11
C ALA A 10 25.30 9.37 -26.42
N SER A 11 24.21 9.29 -27.19
CA SER A 11 24.03 10.06 -28.43
C SER A 11 24.08 11.57 -28.18
N SER A 12 23.41 12.06 -27.13
CA SER A 12 23.42 13.48 -26.74
C SER A 12 24.83 13.98 -26.36
N ARG A 13 25.61 13.17 -25.64
CA ARG A 13 26.99 13.52 -25.22
C ARG A 13 27.96 13.54 -26.39
N VAL A 14 27.85 12.58 -27.31
CA VAL A 14 28.64 12.57 -28.56
C VAL A 14 28.30 13.79 -29.42
N SER A 15 27.01 14.12 -29.57
CA SER A 15 26.59 15.32 -30.29
C SER A 15 27.14 16.61 -29.65
N SER A 16 27.23 16.65 -28.33
CA SER A 16 27.76 17.81 -27.59
C SER A 16 29.28 17.95 -27.78
N ALA A 17 30.03 16.84 -27.77
CA ALA A 17 31.47 16.86 -28.04
C ALA A 17 31.77 17.32 -29.49
N LYS A 18 31.04 16.79 -30.47
CA LYS A 18 31.13 17.22 -31.88
C LYS A 18 30.84 18.70 -32.07
N ARG A 19 29.86 19.23 -31.31
CA ARG A 19 29.57 20.67 -31.31
C ARG A 19 30.76 21.48 -30.78
N VAL A 20 31.53 20.96 -29.83
CA VAL A 20 32.75 21.64 -29.36
C VAL A 20 33.86 21.57 -30.39
N GLU A 21 34.05 20.41 -31.05
CA GLU A 21 35.05 20.23 -32.12
C GLU A 21 34.90 21.25 -33.25
N GLN A 22 33.65 21.59 -33.61
CA GLN A 22 33.35 22.58 -34.64
C GLN A 22 33.94 23.98 -34.38
N TYR A 23 34.16 24.34 -33.11
CA TYR A 23 34.63 25.69 -32.72
C TYR A 23 36.05 25.69 -32.15
N LEU A 24 36.48 24.60 -31.52
CA LEU A 24 37.80 24.50 -30.91
C LEU A 24 38.79 23.65 -31.71
N GLY A 25 38.37 23.04 -32.82
CA GLY A 25 39.20 22.12 -33.61
C GLY A 25 39.15 20.70 -33.07
N ASP A 26 40.06 19.86 -33.56
CA ASP A 26 40.14 18.45 -33.16
C ASP A 26 40.39 18.32 -31.66
N LEU A 27 39.52 17.59 -30.95
CA LEU A 27 39.61 17.43 -29.51
C LEU A 27 40.79 16.55 -29.08
N ASP A 28 41.22 15.58 -29.90
CA ASP A 28 42.40 14.76 -29.63
C ASP A 28 43.67 15.63 -29.68
N GLU A 29 43.77 16.51 -30.69
CA GLU A 29 44.87 17.48 -30.78
C GLU A 29 44.83 18.51 -29.64
N LEU A 30 43.64 19.00 -29.29
CA LEU A 30 43.45 19.99 -28.24
C LEU A 30 43.87 19.46 -26.86
N PHE A 31 43.47 18.24 -26.52
CA PHE A 31 43.86 17.60 -25.26
C PHE A 31 45.30 17.07 -25.26
N ALA A 32 45.94 16.92 -26.42
CA ALA A 32 47.38 16.65 -26.51
C ALA A 32 48.24 17.90 -26.28
N GLN A 33 47.73 19.09 -26.60
CA GLN A 33 48.47 20.36 -26.52
C GLN A 33 48.22 21.15 -25.22
N GLU A 34 47.05 20.96 -24.60
CA GLU A 34 46.63 21.70 -23.41
C GLU A 34 46.24 20.78 -22.25
N ASP A 35 46.50 21.24 -21.02
CA ASP A 35 46.05 20.54 -19.82
C ASP A 35 44.51 20.45 -19.76
N ARG A 36 44.01 19.31 -19.28
CA ARG A 36 42.58 19.01 -19.18
C ARG A 36 41.80 20.11 -18.47
N ASP A 37 42.29 20.62 -17.35
CA ASP A 37 41.56 21.60 -16.56
C ASP A 37 41.54 22.96 -17.26
N SER A 38 42.57 23.29 -18.06
CA SER A 38 42.58 24.47 -18.94
C SER A 38 41.42 24.43 -19.95
N VAL A 39 41.27 23.31 -20.66
CA VAL A 39 40.22 23.12 -21.66
C VAL A 39 38.84 23.17 -21.01
N LEU A 40 38.66 22.50 -19.86
CA LEU A 40 37.38 22.47 -19.15
C LEU A 40 36.98 23.83 -18.57
N ASN A 41 37.94 24.64 -18.13
CA ASN A 41 37.67 25.95 -17.52
C ASN A 41 37.10 26.98 -18.51
N ARG A 42 37.32 26.80 -19.82
CA ARG A 42 36.70 27.63 -20.88
C ARG A 42 35.18 27.53 -20.89
N PHE A 43 34.63 26.47 -20.30
CA PHE A 43 33.19 26.21 -20.21
C PHE A 43 32.64 26.39 -18.79
N THR A 44 33.41 26.95 -17.87
CA THR A 44 32.95 27.22 -16.51
C THR A 44 32.13 28.51 -16.46
N TYR A 45 30.89 28.42 -16.00
CA TYR A 45 29.99 29.57 -15.81
C TYR A 45 29.21 29.40 -14.49
N THR A 46 29.40 30.32 -13.55
CA THR A 46 28.88 30.23 -12.19
C THR A 46 27.54 30.97 -12.02
N VAL A 47 26.88 30.78 -10.87
CA VAL A 47 25.67 31.54 -10.49
C VAL A 47 25.98 33.03 -10.35
N GLU A 48 27.18 33.39 -9.91
CA GLU A 48 27.62 34.78 -9.82
C GLU A 48 27.84 35.40 -11.21
N ASP A 49 28.39 34.64 -12.17
CA ASP A 49 28.52 35.06 -13.57
C ASP A 49 27.14 35.33 -14.20
N GLU A 50 26.14 34.49 -13.89
CA GLU A 50 24.75 34.66 -14.34
C GLU A 50 24.10 35.91 -13.72
N ARG A 51 24.36 36.17 -12.43
CA ARG A 51 23.86 37.35 -11.71
C ARG A 51 24.46 38.66 -12.23
N THR A 52 25.72 38.62 -12.65
CA THR A 52 26.47 39.77 -13.17
C THR A 52 26.36 39.91 -14.69
N VAL A 53 25.61 39.03 -15.36
CA VAL A 53 25.41 39.02 -16.81
C VAL A 53 26.75 38.97 -17.57
N ARG A 54 27.68 38.16 -17.08
CA ARG A 54 28.98 37.97 -17.73
C ARG A 54 28.76 37.36 -19.13
N PRO A 55 29.45 37.86 -20.17
CA PRO A 55 29.35 37.28 -21.51
C PRO A 55 29.84 35.82 -21.54
N ASN A 56 29.40 35.06 -22.56
CA ASN A 56 29.79 33.66 -22.77
C ASN A 56 31.33 33.52 -22.78
N PRO A 57 31.93 32.76 -21.85
CA PRO A 57 33.38 32.57 -21.79
C PRO A 57 33.90 31.57 -22.84
N SER A 58 33.00 30.82 -23.49
CA SER A 58 33.34 29.80 -24.49
C SER A 58 33.14 30.34 -25.92
N PRO A 59 33.96 29.92 -26.90
CA PRO A 59 33.73 30.23 -28.31
C PRO A 59 32.51 29.50 -28.91
N VAL A 60 31.91 28.54 -28.19
CA VAL A 60 30.71 27.83 -28.64
C VAL A 60 29.46 28.66 -28.32
N PRO A 61 28.65 29.06 -29.31
CA PRO A 61 27.41 29.77 -29.07
C PRO A 61 26.40 28.86 -28.37
N ILE A 62 25.62 29.41 -27.44
CA ILE A 62 24.59 28.69 -26.67
C ILE A 62 23.24 29.34 -26.93
N ASP A 63 22.29 28.55 -27.45
CA ASP A 63 20.90 28.95 -27.60
C ASP A 63 20.14 28.60 -26.32
N GLY A 64 19.86 29.60 -25.48
CA GLY A 64 19.17 29.44 -24.20
C GLY A 64 20.01 29.85 -22.99
N VAL A 65 19.82 29.17 -21.86
CA VAL A 65 20.48 29.53 -20.58
C VAL A 65 21.97 29.15 -20.62
N LEU A 66 22.85 30.16 -20.56
CA LEU A 66 24.31 30.00 -20.62
C LEU A 66 24.85 28.99 -19.59
N ARG A 67 24.39 29.08 -18.34
CA ARG A 67 24.88 28.24 -17.24
C ARG A 67 24.62 26.75 -17.47
N THR A 68 23.42 26.39 -17.94
CA THR A 68 23.06 24.99 -18.17
C THR A 68 23.64 24.46 -19.47
N GLY A 69 23.71 25.30 -20.51
CA GLY A 69 24.34 24.96 -21.79
C GLY A 69 25.83 24.65 -21.65
N LEU A 70 26.59 25.54 -20.99
CA LEU A 70 28.03 25.38 -20.80
C LEU A 70 28.37 24.20 -19.87
N ALA A 71 27.59 23.98 -18.81
CA ALA A 71 27.73 22.81 -17.95
C ALA A 71 27.55 21.48 -18.71
N SER A 72 26.63 21.46 -19.68
CA SER A 72 26.40 20.26 -20.51
C SER A 72 27.58 19.95 -21.44
N LEU A 73 28.15 20.98 -22.07
CA LEU A 73 29.34 20.85 -22.92
C LEU A 73 30.57 20.43 -22.09
N GLN A 74 30.77 21.04 -20.92
CA GLN A 74 31.86 20.69 -20.01
C GLN A 74 31.79 19.21 -19.58
N GLN A 75 30.60 18.68 -19.35
CA GLN A 75 30.42 17.27 -19.01
C GLN A 75 30.72 16.33 -20.18
N ALA A 76 30.41 16.73 -21.41
CA ALA A 76 30.76 15.95 -22.60
C ALA A 76 32.29 15.88 -22.80
N LEU A 77 33.01 16.98 -22.59
CA LEU A 77 34.47 17.04 -22.67
C LEU A 77 35.16 16.17 -21.60
N LYS A 78 34.63 16.13 -20.38
CA LYS A 78 35.14 15.22 -19.33
C LYS A 78 35.06 13.76 -19.74
N LEU A 79 33.94 13.37 -20.36
CA LEU A 79 33.73 12.01 -20.85
C LEU A 79 34.61 11.69 -22.07
N TYR A 80 34.82 12.67 -22.94
CA TYR A 80 35.72 12.55 -24.09
C TYR A 80 37.15 12.27 -23.65
N HIS A 81 37.71 13.13 -22.79
CA HIS A 81 39.07 12.96 -22.28
C HIS A 81 39.24 11.61 -21.57
N SER A 82 38.29 11.20 -20.73
CA SER A 82 38.34 9.89 -20.05
C SER A 82 38.30 8.68 -21.00
N PHE A 83 37.74 8.88 -22.21
CA PHE A 83 37.73 7.87 -23.25
C PHE A 83 39.04 7.86 -24.05
N ALA A 84 39.60 9.04 -24.36
CA ALA A 84 40.82 9.20 -25.14
C ALA A 84 42.09 8.74 -24.40
N THR A 85 42.15 8.89 -23.08
CA THR A 85 43.36 8.55 -22.30
C THR A 85 43.44 7.09 -21.85
N GLU A 86 42.46 6.24 -22.19
CA GLU A 86 42.32 4.87 -21.65
C GLU A 86 42.47 4.77 -20.11
N GLU A 87 42.32 5.89 -19.38
CA GLU A 87 42.35 5.95 -17.92
C GLU A 87 41.04 5.39 -17.36
N SER A 88 40.90 4.06 -17.49
CA SER A 88 40.03 3.25 -16.65
C SER A 88 40.61 3.23 -15.24
N ASN A 89 40.45 4.32 -14.49
CA ASN A 89 40.95 4.46 -13.12
C ASN A 89 40.08 3.68 -12.09
N VAL A 90 39.66 2.47 -12.44
CA VAL A 90 38.80 1.61 -11.63
C VAL A 90 39.38 0.21 -11.68
N PRO A 91 39.82 -0.38 -10.54
CA PRO A 91 40.18 -1.79 -10.48
C PRO A 91 39.05 -2.64 -11.06
N ASP A 92 39.38 -3.70 -11.81
CA ASP A 92 38.34 -4.60 -12.30
C ASP A 92 37.55 -5.17 -11.12
N LYS A 93 36.25 -5.32 -11.31
CA LYS A 93 35.28 -5.74 -10.29
C LYS A 93 35.67 -7.09 -9.66
N ALA A 94 36.31 -7.96 -10.43
CA ALA A 94 36.83 -9.24 -9.96
C ALA A 94 38.05 -9.12 -9.05
N GLU A 95 38.95 -8.15 -9.32
CA GLU A 95 40.15 -7.91 -8.52
C GLU A 95 39.81 -7.30 -7.15
N HIS A 96 38.84 -6.38 -7.11
CA HIS A 96 38.37 -5.79 -5.85
C HIS A 96 37.73 -6.84 -4.94
N GLN A 97 36.92 -7.74 -5.50
CA GLN A 97 36.33 -8.85 -4.75
C GLN A 97 37.39 -9.77 -4.16
N ALA A 98 38.39 -10.15 -4.97
CA ALA A 98 39.49 -11.02 -4.52
C ALA A 98 40.32 -10.40 -3.38
N LEU A 99 40.45 -9.07 -3.34
CA LEU A 99 41.12 -8.36 -2.26
C LEU A 99 40.29 -8.36 -0.96
N VAL A 100 38.98 -8.08 -1.05
CA VAL A 100 38.07 -8.11 0.12
C VAL A 100 37.97 -9.52 0.71
N ASP A 101 37.93 -10.56 -0.14
CA ASP A 101 37.86 -11.95 0.31
C ASP A 101 39.10 -12.39 1.11
N ARG A 102 40.26 -11.76 0.86
CA ARG A 102 41.52 -12.03 1.60
C ARG A 102 41.57 -11.39 2.98
N LEU A 103 40.69 -10.45 3.31
CA LEU A 103 40.69 -9.79 4.61
C LEU A 103 40.44 -10.81 5.75
N THR A 104 41.23 -10.70 6.81
CA THR A 104 40.98 -11.41 8.06
C THR A 104 40.63 -10.40 9.15
N ARG A 105 40.25 -10.92 10.33
CA ARG A 105 39.95 -10.10 11.50
C ARG A 105 41.13 -9.18 11.87
N LYS A 106 42.36 -9.67 11.68
CA LYS A 106 43.61 -8.94 11.99
C LYS A 106 43.71 -7.61 11.23
N GLU A 107 43.46 -7.61 9.92
CA GLU A 107 43.58 -6.39 9.11
C GLU A 107 42.45 -5.38 9.42
N VAL A 108 41.26 -5.89 9.77
CA VAL A 108 40.12 -5.05 10.17
C VAL A 108 40.38 -4.41 11.54
N GLU A 109 40.89 -5.17 12.51
CA GLU A 109 41.26 -4.65 13.84
C GLU A 109 42.41 -3.63 13.75
N ALA A 110 43.40 -3.84 12.87
CA ALA A 110 44.45 -2.86 12.62
C ALA A 110 43.90 -1.54 12.05
N ALA A 111 42.89 -1.61 11.18
CA ALA A 111 42.22 -0.42 10.66
C ALA A 111 41.34 0.30 11.71
N MET A 112 40.74 -0.45 12.65
CA MET A 112 40.03 0.13 13.80
C MET A 112 41.01 0.86 14.72
N GLN A 113 42.14 0.24 15.03
CA GLN A 113 43.19 0.87 15.83
C GLN A 113 43.77 2.12 15.15
N GLU A 114 43.96 2.10 13.83
CA GLU A 114 44.36 3.29 13.07
C GLU A 114 43.33 4.42 13.20
N CYS A 115 42.03 4.09 13.24
CA CYS A 115 40.98 5.08 13.48
C CYS A 115 41.01 5.63 14.92
N ASP A 116 41.39 4.81 15.90
CA ASP A 116 41.54 5.25 17.31
C ASP A 116 42.71 6.22 17.47
N GLU A 117 43.84 5.96 16.80
CA GLU A 117 45.03 6.79 16.86
C GLU A 117 44.86 8.13 16.12
N LEU A 118 44.19 8.13 14.96
CA LEU A 118 43.99 9.33 14.14
C LEU A 118 42.77 10.16 14.56
N GLY A 119 41.77 9.53 15.17
CA GLY A 119 40.45 10.09 15.38
C GLY A 119 39.59 10.11 14.10
N LEU A 120 38.27 9.96 14.27
CA LEU A 120 37.30 9.75 13.19
C LEU A 120 37.38 10.77 12.05
N LYS A 121 37.55 12.07 12.36
CA LYS A 121 37.56 13.14 11.36
C LYS A 121 38.78 13.05 10.44
N ALA A 122 39.96 12.77 11.01
CA ALA A 122 41.19 12.63 10.24
C ALA A 122 41.21 11.32 9.45
N PHE A 123 40.70 10.24 10.05
CA PHE A 123 40.55 8.94 9.40
C PHE A 123 39.67 9.00 8.13
N LEU A 124 38.50 9.65 8.21
CA LEU A 124 37.61 9.84 7.06
C LEU A 124 38.23 10.76 5.99
N ALA A 125 38.90 11.84 6.39
CA ALA A 125 39.54 12.77 5.48
C ALA A 125 40.67 12.11 4.68
N ARG A 126 41.46 11.23 5.30
CA ARG A 126 42.56 10.49 4.66
C ARG A 126 42.10 9.65 3.47
N GLY A 127 40.93 9.01 3.58
CA GLY A 127 40.33 8.21 2.50
C GLY A 127 39.34 8.95 1.61
N GLY A 128 39.08 10.24 1.86
CA GLY A 128 38.07 11.03 1.13
C GLY A 128 36.63 10.57 1.36
N PHE A 129 36.35 9.91 2.49
CA PHE A 129 35.01 9.40 2.82
C PHE A 129 34.14 10.50 3.45
N ALA A 130 32.89 10.59 3.00
CA ALA A 130 31.88 11.43 3.63
C ALA A 130 31.36 10.80 4.94
N SER A 131 30.47 11.51 5.65
CA SER A 131 29.90 11.03 6.93
C SER A 131 29.31 9.61 6.81
N PRO A 132 29.77 8.66 7.63
CA PRO A 132 29.40 7.25 7.53
C PRO A 132 27.92 7.02 7.91
N GLN A 133 27.20 6.30 7.04
CA GLN A 133 25.82 5.87 7.28
C GLN A 133 25.76 4.48 7.93
N VAL A 134 26.79 3.66 7.71
CA VAL A 134 26.90 2.30 8.22
C VAL A 134 28.16 2.22 9.08
N TRP A 135 27.99 1.67 10.26
CA TRP A 135 29.02 1.52 11.27
C TRP A 135 29.30 0.05 11.54
N VAL A 136 30.47 -0.24 12.07
CA VAL A 136 30.91 -1.58 12.46
C VAL A 136 31.46 -1.54 13.88
N SER A 137 31.09 -2.52 14.69
CA SER A 137 31.62 -2.74 16.04
C SER A 137 32.06 -4.18 16.24
N ASP A 138 32.95 -4.40 17.21
CA ASP A 138 33.36 -5.71 17.68
C ASP A 138 32.50 -6.09 18.90
N GLU A 139 32.05 -7.33 18.96
CA GLU A 139 31.09 -7.78 19.97
C GLU A 139 31.68 -7.63 21.38
N GLY A 140 31.01 -6.85 22.24
CA GLY A 140 31.47 -6.54 23.61
C GLY A 140 32.28 -5.24 23.74
N LYS A 141 32.46 -4.45 22.67
CA LYS A 141 33.03 -3.09 22.74
C LYS A 141 31.95 -2.04 22.39
N ASP A 142 31.84 -0.98 23.20
CA ASP A 142 30.91 0.14 22.97
C ASP A 142 31.33 1.06 21.80
N GLN A 143 32.53 0.86 21.25
CA GLN A 143 33.08 1.72 20.22
C GLN A 143 32.69 1.25 18.81
N SER A 144 32.32 2.20 17.95
CA SER A 144 31.90 1.94 16.57
C SER A 144 32.73 2.73 15.56
N TYR A 145 32.95 2.12 14.40
CA TYR A 145 33.83 2.63 13.34
C TYR A 145 33.09 2.74 12.00
N PRO A 146 33.48 3.66 11.11
CA PRO A 146 32.87 3.81 9.78
C PRO A 146 33.12 2.61 8.88
N ALA A 147 32.12 1.75 8.68
CA ALA A 147 32.30 0.42 8.05
C ALA A 147 33.04 0.46 6.70
N LYS A 148 32.70 1.42 5.82
CA LYS A 148 33.36 1.57 4.51
C LYS A 148 34.82 2.01 4.61
N ALA A 149 35.09 3.00 5.44
CA ALA A 149 36.44 3.52 5.61
C ALA A 149 37.33 2.52 6.35
N THR A 150 36.77 1.76 7.30
CA THR A 150 37.45 0.66 7.97
C THR A 150 37.89 -0.43 6.99
N VAL A 151 37.00 -0.87 6.08
CA VAL A 151 37.38 -1.87 5.06
C VAL A 151 38.39 -1.32 4.07
N ALA A 152 38.23 -0.08 3.63
CA ALA A 152 39.18 0.57 2.72
C ALA A 152 40.59 0.71 3.34
N ALA A 153 40.67 1.02 4.63
CA ALA A 153 41.93 1.05 5.39
C ALA A 153 42.49 -0.36 5.61
N ALA A 154 41.65 -1.34 5.95
CA ALA A 154 42.04 -2.74 6.17
C ALA A 154 42.72 -3.35 4.94
N LEU A 155 42.28 -2.98 3.73
CA LEU A 155 42.94 -3.40 2.49
C LEU A 155 44.40 -2.95 2.39
N GLY A 156 44.77 -1.83 3.02
CA GLY A 156 46.16 -1.35 3.11
C GLY A 156 47.03 -2.16 4.08
N HIS A 157 46.42 -2.93 4.99
CA HIS A 157 47.13 -3.78 5.96
C HIS A 157 47.38 -5.20 5.43
N LEU A 158 46.90 -5.55 4.24
CA LEU A 158 47.20 -6.82 3.58
C LEU A 158 48.66 -6.85 3.04
N PRO A 159 49.28 -8.04 2.93
CA PRO A 159 50.55 -8.19 2.20
C PRO A 159 50.37 -7.78 0.73
N ASN A 160 51.08 -6.73 0.32
CA ASN A 160 50.97 -6.03 -0.98
C ASN A 160 49.62 -5.31 -1.21
N GLY A 161 48.89 -5.01 -0.14
CA GLY A 161 47.65 -4.26 -0.18
C GLY A 161 47.85 -2.75 -0.35
N ARG A 162 46.83 -2.04 -0.80
CA ARG A 162 46.79 -0.57 -0.83
C ARG A 162 45.48 -0.08 -0.23
N THR A 163 45.54 1.00 0.53
CA THR A 163 44.35 1.73 0.98
C THR A 163 43.63 2.31 -0.23
N LEU A 164 42.31 2.10 -0.31
CA LEU A 164 41.50 2.64 -1.41
C LEU A 164 40.82 3.94 -1.00
N ALA A 165 40.80 4.92 -1.91
CA ALA A 165 40.05 6.15 -1.72
C ALA A 165 38.56 5.95 -1.99
N ALA A 166 37.71 6.81 -1.43
CA ALA A 166 36.26 6.78 -1.62
C ALA A 166 35.86 6.70 -3.10
N LYS A 167 36.50 7.49 -3.98
CA LYS A 167 36.20 7.50 -5.42
C LYS A 167 36.47 6.15 -6.11
N GLU A 168 37.46 5.39 -5.62
CA GLU A 168 37.78 4.05 -6.11
C GLU A 168 36.80 3.00 -5.58
N PHE A 169 36.17 3.28 -4.43
CA PHE A 169 35.17 2.44 -3.78
C PHE A 169 33.74 2.63 -4.35
N TYR A 170 33.43 3.80 -4.93
CA TYR A 170 32.06 4.18 -5.36
C TYR A 170 31.69 3.79 -6.81
N ASN A 171 32.57 3.18 -7.60
CA ASN A 171 32.28 2.75 -8.97
C ASN A 171 31.49 1.43 -9.07
N GLY A 172 30.38 1.34 -8.34
CA GLY A 172 29.31 0.36 -8.59
C GLY A 172 29.49 -1.04 -7.99
N PHE A 173 30.46 -1.26 -7.10
CA PHE A 173 30.62 -2.52 -6.36
C PHE A 173 31.41 -2.29 -5.06
N GLY A 174 31.10 -3.02 -3.99
CA GLY A 174 31.94 -3.02 -2.77
C GLY A 174 31.17 -2.92 -1.44
N GLU A 175 30.04 -2.23 -1.36
CA GLU A 175 29.37 -2.00 -0.07
C GLU A 175 28.79 -3.29 0.54
N ALA A 176 27.98 -4.03 -0.23
CA ALA A 176 27.34 -5.25 0.25
C ALA A 176 28.36 -6.36 0.58
N GLN A 177 29.40 -6.54 -0.25
CA GLN A 177 30.43 -7.57 0.01
C GLN A 177 31.35 -7.20 1.16
N SER A 178 31.70 -5.92 1.31
CA SER A 178 32.49 -5.45 2.44
C SER A 178 31.77 -5.69 3.75
N PHE A 179 30.46 -5.42 3.80
CA PHE A 179 29.65 -5.66 4.99
C PHE A 179 29.45 -7.16 5.25
N ALA A 180 29.15 -7.95 4.22
CA ALA A 180 29.07 -9.40 4.34
C ALA A 180 30.40 -10.01 4.84
N LYS A 181 31.54 -9.47 4.41
CA LYS A 181 32.86 -9.89 4.88
C LYS A 181 33.09 -9.52 6.34
N LEU A 182 32.72 -8.31 6.77
CA LEU A 182 32.79 -7.90 8.18
C LEU A 182 31.91 -8.78 9.07
N GLU A 183 30.67 -9.06 8.65
CA GLU A 183 29.75 -9.98 9.36
C GLU A 183 30.34 -11.40 9.44
N ALA A 184 30.91 -11.91 8.34
CA ALA A 184 31.57 -13.22 8.31
C ALA A 184 32.81 -13.31 9.21
N LEU A 185 33.47 -12.19 9.51
CA LEU A 185 34.59 -12.10 10.45
C LEU A 185 34.14 -11.88 11.91
N GLY A 186 32.83 -11.88 12.17
CA GLY A 186 32.23 -11.76 13.49
C GLY A 186 32.13 -10.33 14.00
N PHE A 187 32.08 -9.33 13.11
CA PHE A 187 31.79 -7.95 13.48
C PHE A 187 30.30 -7.65 13.31
N GLN A 188 29.75 -6.78 14.16
CA GLN A 188 28.36 -6.36 14.09
C GLN A 188 28.22 -5.13 13.20
N ILE A 189 27.35 -5.21 12.19
CA ILE A 189 27.02 -4.07 11.33
C ILE A 189 25.88 -3.27 11.94
N ILE A 190 26.18 -2.04 12.31
CA ILE A 190 25.21 -1.10 12.85
C ILE A 190 24.75 -0.21 11.70
N ARG A 191 23.58 -0.52 11.15
CA ARG A 191 22.89 0.36 10.20
C ARG A 191 22.11 1.38 11.02
N LYS A 192 22.68 2.58 11.17
CA LYS A 192 21.88 3.71 11.63
C LYS A 192 20.77 3.87 10.60
N SER A 193 19.52 3.79 11.06
CA SER A 193 18.33 3.93 10.22
C SER A 193 18.46 5.16 9.33
N ALA A 194 17.73 5.19 8.21
CA ALA A 194 17.68 6.30 7.25
C ALA A 194 17.17 7.65 7.82
N ASN A 195 17.27 7.85 9.14
CA ASN A 195 17.16 9.11 9.86
C ASN A 195 18.51 9.69 10.32
N ALA A 196 19.65 9.18 9.85
CA ALA A 196 20.98 9.72 10.21
C ALA A 196 21.29 11.15 9.70
N LYS A 197 20.32 11.87 9.10
CA LYS A 197 20.40 13.33 8.93
C LYS A 197 19.93 14.11 10.17
N ASP A 198 19.29 13.48 11.16
CA ASP A 198 18.58 14.16 12.26
C ASP A 198 19.13 13.92 13.68
N ASP A 199 20.26 13.24 13.87
CA ASP A 199 20.92 13.19 15.21
C ASP A 199 21.36 14.59 15.71
N ALA A 200 21.42 15.59 14.82
CA ALA A 200 21.71 16.99 15.16
C ALA A 200 20.49 17.79 15.65
N PHE A 201 19.28 17.35 15.30
CA PHE A 201 18.05 18.12 15.51
C PHE A 201 17.04 17.34 16.37
N THR A 202 17.53 16.52 17.31
CA THR A 202 16.69 15.95 18.36
C THR A 202 16.22 17.06 19.32
N ARG A 203 15.06 16.86 19.96
CA ARG A 203 14.50 17.81 20.93
C ARG A 203 15.52 18.17 22.01
N ASP A 204 16.20 17.17 22.58
CA ASP A 204 17.19 17.38 23.63
C ASP A 204 18.35 18.29 23.19
N ARG A 205 18.89 18.07 21.98
CA ARG A 205 19.96 18.91 21.43
C ARG A 205 19.48 20.32 21.11
N ILE A 206 18.28 20.46 20.53
CA ILE A 206 17.71 21.77 20.21
C ILE A 206 17.48 22.58 21.48
N GLU A 207 16.89 21.99 22.53
CA GLU A 207 16.72 22.66 23.82
C GLU A 207 18.08 22.96 24.48
N GLY A 208 19.06 22.07 24.39
CA GLY A 208 20.42 22.34 24.89
C GLY A 208 21.12 23.48 24.15
N ALA A 209 20.86 23.66 22.85
CA ALA A 209 21.33 24.82 22.10
C ALA A 209 20.64 26.12 22.54
N MET A 210 19.35 26.05 22.93
CA MET A 210 18.63 27.18 23.53
C MET A 210 19.20 27.52 24.92
N ASP A 211 19.53 26.52 25.74
CA ASP A 211 20.21 26.69 27.03
C ASP A 211 21.56 27.42 26.85
N ALA A 212 22.37 26.98 25.88
CA ALA A 212 23.64 27.61 25.56
C ALA A 212 23.48 29.07 25.08
N TYR A 213 22.43 29.35 24.30
CA TYR A 213 22.13 30.71 23.85
C TYR A 213 21.63 31.63 24.97
N GLU A 214 20.86 31.10 25.92
CA GLU A 214 20.43 31.82 27.13
C GLU A 214 21.62 32.13 28.06
N ALA A 215 22.54 31.16 28.23
CA ALA A 215 23.81 31.38 28.94
C ALA A 215 24.68 32.45 28.25
N PHE A 216 24.70 32.48 26.91
CA PHE A 216 25.36 33.54 26.14
C PHE A 216 24.74 34.91 26.40
N ARG A 217 23.41 35.04 26.34
CA ARG A 217 22.72 36.33 26.56
C ARG A 217 22.87 36.86 27.98
N SER A 218 22.95 35.99 28.98
CA SER A 218 23.02 36.37 30.40
C SER A 218 24.45 36.60 30.90
N SER A 219 25.42 35.80 30.45
CA SER A 219 26.78 35.77 31.02
C SER A 219 27.92 35.91 30.00
N GLY A 220 27.62 35.88 28.69
CA GLY A 220 28.62 35.88 27.62
C GLY A 220 29.30 34.52 27.39
N ALA A 221 28.84 33.44 28.05
CA ALA A 221 29.30 32.08 27.78
C ALA A 221 29.04 31.69 26.30
N HIS A 222 29.86 30.82 25.71
CA HIS A 222 29.72 30.41 24.28
C HIS A 222 29.81 31.56 23.26
N ALA A 223 30.49 32.67 23.60
CA ALA A 223 30.67 33.80 22.71
C ALA A 223 31.36 33.44 21.38
N ASP A 224 32.26 32.46 21.41
CA ASP A 224 32.93 31.89 20.22
C ASP A 224 31.93 31.27 19.22
N ALA A 225 30.84 30.69 19.72
CA ALA A 225 29.79 30.12 18.90
C ALA A 225 28.79 31.16 18.40
N PHE A 226 28.31 32.08 19.26
CA PHE A 226 27.15 32.92 18.96
C PHE A 226 27.45 34.33 18.46
N SER A 227 28.63 34.89 18.75
CA SER A 227 28.94 36.30 18.42
C SER A 227 28.95 36.59 16.91
N SER A 228 29.16 35.56 16.07
CA SER A 228 29.22 35.70 14.61
C SER A 228 27.85 35.89 13.92
N PHE A 229 26.74 35.74 14.65
CA PHE A 229 25.40 35.71 14.06
C PHE A 229 24.66 37.05 14.03
N GLY A 230 25.12 38.06 14.79
CA GLY A 230 24.49 39.37 14.85
C GLY A 230 23.07 39.38 15.44
N GLU A 231 22.35 40.50 15.29
CA GLU A 231 20.96 40.61 15.76
C GLU A 231 19.99 39.84 14.85
N PRO A 232 19.07 39.03 15.41
CA PRO A 232 18.08 38.29 14.63
C PRO A 232 17.00 39.21 14.07
N LYS A 233 16.47 38.91 12.87
CA LYS A 233 15.50 39.79 12.18
C LYS A 233 14.20 39.11 11.78
N ASP A 234 14.24 37.93 11.16
CA ASP A 234 13.08 37.46 10.37
C ASP A 234 12.41 36.17 10.85
N PHE A 235 13.12 35.26 11.54
CA PHE A 235 12.58 33.95 11.93
C PHE A 235 13.02 33.54 13.33
N TRP A 236 12.04 33.18 14.15
CA TRP A 236 12.22 32.73 15.53
C TRP A 236 11.62 31.34 15.71
N VAL A 237 12.05 30.63 16.74
CA VAL A 237 11.58 29.31 17.13
C VAL A 237 11.15 29.35 18.59
N ARG A 238 9.99 28.76 18.88
CA ARG A 238 9.46 28.65 20.24
C ARG A 238 10.13 27.49 20.97
N SER A 239 10.67 27.69 22.17
CA SER A 239 11.11 26.57 23.01
C SER A 239 9.94 25.65 23.35
N SER A 240 10.19 24.36 23.34
CA SER A 240 9.22 23.35 23.75
C SER A 240 9.20 23.13 25.27
N ARG A 241 10.22 23.63 25.99
CA ARG A 241 10.29 23.63 27.45
C ARG A 241 9.66 24.91 28.03
N PRO A 242 9.05 24.84 29.23
CA PRO A 242 8.63 26.03 29.95
C PRO A 242 9.85 26.86 30.37
N ARG A 243 9.95 28.11 29.89
CA ARG A 243 11.03 29.06 30.15
C ARG A 243 10.49 30.48 30.37
N GLN A 244 11.31 31.35 30.96
CA GLN A 244 10.98 32.77 31.11
C GLN A 244 10.99 33.49 29.75
N ASP A 245 12.01 33.26 28.92
CA ASP A 245 12.03 33.63 27.50
C ASP A 245 11.87 32.36 26.65
N LYS A 246 10.85 32.33 25.80
CA LYS A 246 10.50 31.19 24.95
C LYS A 246 10.86 31.40 23.49
N CYS A 247 11.31 32.60 23.11
CA CYS A 247 11.54 32.97 21.70
C CYS A 247 13.03 32.98 21.40
N PHE A 248 13.49 32.08 20.53
CA PHE A 248 14.89 31.97 20.16
C PHE A 248 15.09 32.20 18.67
N PRO A 249 16.17 32.85 18.23
CA PRO A 249 16.41 33.06 16.81
C PRO A 249 16.82 31.75 16.13
N THR A 250 16.22 31.42 14.98
CA THR A 250 16.46 30.12 14.33
C THR A 250 17.92 29.91 13.92
N LYS A 251 18.55 30.97 13.41
CA LYS A 251 19.88 30.90 12.78
C LYS A 251 21.01 30.61 13.77
N PRO A 252 21.12 31.30 14.93
CA PRO A 252 22.09 30.95 15.97
C PRO A 252 21.92 29.53 16.51
N ILE A 253 20.68 29.10 16.77
CA ILE A 253 20.39 27.76 17.31
C ILE A 253 20.87 26.66 16.34
N VAL A 254 20.49 26.76 15.07
CA VAL A 254 20.93 25.80 14.05
C VAL A 254 22.45 25.87 13.82
N GLY A 255 23.04 27.06 13.90
CA GLY A 255 24.49 27.26 13.77
C GLY A 255 25.29 26.54 14.83
N TYR A 256 24.83 26.64 16.08
CA TYR A 256 25.40 25.92 17.23
C TYR A 256 25.30 24.41 17.04
N LEU A 257 24.14 23.89 16.64
CA LEU A 257 23.92 22.46 16.42
C LEU A 257 24.82 21.87 15.31
N LEU A 258 25.09 22.66 14.27
CA LEU A 258 25.91 22.26 13.12
C LEU A 258 27.39 22.58 13.28
N GLY A 259 27.79 23.37 14.28
CA GLY A 259 29.15 23.89 14.42
C GLY A 259 29.58 24.75 13.23
N LYS A 260 28.67 25.55 12.68
CA LYS A 260 28.89 26.34 11.46
C LYS A 260 28.70 27.83 11.69
N ALA A 261 29.46 28.66 10.96
CA ALA A 261 29.35 30.12 11.01
C ALA A 261 28.12 30.66 10.26
N SER A 262 27.75 31.90 10.58
CA SER A 262 26.53 32.58 10.11
C SER A 262 26.39 32.77 8.59
N ASN A 263 27.47 32.65 7.82
CA ASN A 263 27.47 32.79 6.36
C ASN A 263 27.15 31.49 5.60
N THR A 264 26.99 30.36 6.28
CA THR A 264 26.89 29.04 5.63
C THR A 264 25.48 28.57 5.31
N PHE A 265 24.44 29.20 5.87
CA PHE A 265 23.03 28.88 5.61
C PHE A 265 22.10 30.05 5.97
N ASN A 266 20.88 30.04 5.44
CA ASN A 266 19.88 31.08 5.67
C ASN A 266 19.01 30.80 6.90
N GLY A 267 18.46 31.85 7.51
CA GLY A 267 17.62 31.74 8.71
C GLY A 267 16.18 31.28 8.45
N GLY A 268 15.70 31.40 7.21
CA GLY A 268 14.31 31.12 6.84
C GLY A 268 14.03 29.64 6.56
N TRP A 269 13.11 29.41 5.63
CA TRP A 269 12.65 28.07 5.24
C TRP A 269 12.41 27.96 3.72
N SER A 270 13.15 28.73 2.94
CA SER A 270 13.01 28.73 1.47
C SER A 270 13.50 27.42 0.84
N GLN A 271 14.52 26.83 1.47
CA GLN A 271 15.15 25.57 1.12
C GLN A 271 15.10 24.63 2.33
N SER A 272 15.08 23.32 2.08
CA SER A 272 15.10 22.30 3.15
C SER A 272 16.34 22.35 4.04
N GLY A 273 17.41 23.00 3.57
CA GLY A 273 18.65 23.20 4.31
C GLY A 273 18.66 24.44 5.22
N ASP A 274 17.65 25.31 5.16
CA ASP A 274 17.59 26.55 5.93
C ASP A 274 17.23 26.29 7.41
N ALA A 275 17.54 27.26 8.28
CA ALA A 275 17.44 27.07 9.73
C ALA A 275 16.00 26.82 10.21
N ALA A 276 15.05 27.65 9.80
CA ALA A 276 13.64 27.46 10.18
C ALA A 276 13.04 26.19 9.55
N ALA A 277 13.43 25.82 8.33
CA ALA A 277 12.97 24.57 7.70
C ALA A 277 13.42 23.33 8.49
N ARG A 278 14.67 23.31 8.98
CA ARG A 278 15.21 22.20 9.80
C ARG A 278 14.51 22.06 11.14
N LEU A 279 14.36 23.18 11.86
CA LEU A 279 13.66 23.20 13.15
C LEU A 279 12.18 22.82 12.98
N HIS A 280 11.55 23.28 11.89
CA HIS A 280 10.20 22.88 11.53
C HIS A 280 10.10 21.38 11.24
N ALA A 281 11.04 20.79 10.49
CA ALA A 281 11.09 19.35 10.25
C ALA A 281 11.26 18.54 11.55
N ALA A 282 11.99 19.09 12.53
CA ALA A 282 12.17 18.50 13.87
C ALA A 282 10.97 18.67 14.81
N GLY A 283 9.84 19.20 14.35
CA GLY A 283 8.64 19.34 15.17
C GLY A 283 8.57 20.62 16.01
N TYR A 284 9.44 21.61 15.78
CA TYR A 284 9.38 22.91 16.48
C TYR A 284 8.46 23.91 15.78
N VAL A 285 7.83 24.80 16.55
CA VAL A 285 6.96 25.88 16.06
C VAL A 285 7.81 27.10 15.71
N ILE A 286 7.74 27.53 14.45
CA ILE A 286 8.40 28.74 13.97
C ILE A 286 7.45 29.91 14.17
N ILE A 287 7.97 30.96 14.78
CA ILE A 287 7.23 32.12 15.26
C ILE A 287 7.88 33.41 14.77
N ASP A 288 7.13 34.50 14.86
CA ASP A 288 7.70 35.85 14.82
C ASP A 288 8.33 36.23 16.18
N GLN A 289 8.90 37.43 16.26
CA GLN A 289 9.49 37.98 17.48
C GLN A 289 8.48 38.19 18.62
N HIS A 290 7.17 38.10 18.34
CA HIS A 290 6.07 38.30 19.28
C HIS A 290 5.41 36.99 19.71
N ASP A 291 6.06 35.83 19.46
CA ASP A 291 5.54 34.49 19.75
C ASP A 291 4.29 34.09 18.95
N THR A 292 4.07 34.69 17.78
CA THR A 292 2.97 34.32 16.89
C THR A 292 3.45 33.29 15.88
N PRO A 293 2.82 32.10 15.76
CA PRO A 293 3.19 31.12 14.74
C PRO A 293 3.11 31.70 13.34
N LEU A 294 4.18 31.55 12.56
CA LEU A 294 4.23 32.03 11.19
C LEU A 294 3.42 31.13 10.27
N PRO A 295 2.65 31.68 9.31
CA PRO A 295 1.88 30.89 8.35
C PRO A 295 2.80 30.12 7.40
N LEU A 296 2.45 28.87 7.08
CA LEU A 296 3.24 28.01 6.19
C LEU A 296 3.01 28.40 4.72
N PRO A 297 4.04 28.85 3.97
CA PRO A 297 3.86 29.25 2.57
C PRO A 297 3.59 28.06 1.65
N ASP A 298 2.59 28.17 0.78
CA ASP A 298 2.19 27.08 -0.12
C ASP A 298 3.26 26.71 -1.16
N GLN A 299 4.09 27.68 -1.55
CA GLN A 299 5.17 27.52 -2.54
C GLN A 299 6.32 26.61 -2.08
N HIS A 300 6.44 26.31 -0.78
CA HIS A 300 7.51 25.49 -0.22
C HIS A 300 7.03 24.07 0.11
N THR A 301 7.00 23.21 -0.91
CA THR A 301 6.49 21.83 -0.83
C THR A 301 7.29 20.90 0.10
N HIS A 302 8.50 21.30 0.50
CA HIS A 302 9.36 20.55 1.40
C HIS A 302 8.99 20.72 2.88
N LEU A 303 8.06 21.63 3.22
CA LEU A 303 7.60 21.83 4.60
C LEU A 303 6.53 20.80 4.96
N MET A 304 6.75 20.08 6.06
CA MET A 304 5.86 19.04 6.57
C MET A 304 4.50 19.59 6.99
N ARG A 305 3.40 18.96 6.55
CA ARG A 305 2.02 19.40 6.82
C ARG A 305 1.14 18.25 7.31
N GLY A 306 -0.05 18.58 7.79
CA GLY A 306 -1.09 17.59 8.12
C GLY A 306 -0.75 16.70 9.33
N ALA A 307 -1.18 15.43 9.30
CA ALA A 307 -1.22 14.56 10.47
C ALA A 307 0.15 14.26 11.09
N GLU A 308 1.21 14.17 10.27
CA GLU A 308 2.57 13.93 10.75
C GLU A 308 3.11 15.14 11.54
N ARG A 309 2.87 16.34 10.99
CA ARG A 309 3.21 17.60 11.66
C ARG A 309 2.47 17.76 12.98
N ALA A 310 1.17 17.44 13.00
CA ALA A 310 0.36 17.46 14.22
C ALA A 310 0.90 16.52 15.31
N ARG A 311 1.30 15.29 14.95
CA ARG A 311 1.91 14.34 15.90
C ARG A 311 3.22 14.86 16.48
N LEU A 312 4.15 15.32 15.64
CA LEU A 312 5.46 15.79 16.10
C LEU A 312 5.36 17.03 17.01
N VAL A 313 4.52 18.00 16.65
CA VAL A 313 4.30 19.19 17.51
C VAL A 313 3.61 18.81 18.81
N ALA A 314 2.65 17.88 18.79
CA ALA A 314 2.00 17.36 20.00
C ALA A 314 3.00 16.65 20.95
N LEU A 315 3.92 15.86 20.39
CA LEU A 315 4.98 15.20 21.18
C LEU A 315 5.88 16.23 21.86
N ASN A 316 6.36 17.23 21.11
CA ASN A 316 7.33 18.19 21.62
C ASN A 316 6.74 19.18 22.63
N TYR A 317 5.52 19.69 22.39
CA TYR A 317 4.95 20.81 23.18
C TYR A 317 3.90 20.40 24.21
N TYR A 318 3.42 19.15 24.18
CA TYR A 318 2.39 18.69 25.11
C TYR A 318 2.85 17.44 25.86
N ILE A 319 3.26 16.37 25.18
CA ILE A 319 3.63 15.11 25.82
C ILE A 319 4.96 15.21 26.57
N ALA A 320 6.03 15.66 25.90
CA ALA A 320 7.36 15.72 26.50
C ALA A 320 7.43 16.66 27.71
N PRO A 321 6.86 17.89 27.66
CA PRO A 321 6.85 18.77 28.83
C PRO A 321 6.00 18.23 29.98
N ALA A 322 4.89 17.53 29.68
CA ALA A 322 4.09 16.88 30.72
C ALA A 322 4.87 15.76 31.42
N ARG A 323 5.66 14.98 30.67
CA ARG A 323 6.56 13.97 31.25
C ARG A 323 7.69 14.59 32.06
N GLU A 324 8.34 15.64 31.55
CA GLU A 324 9.40 16.37 32.27
C GLU A 324 8.88 17.01 33.57
N ALA A 325 7.57 17.27 33.67
CA ALA A 325 6.90 17.78 34.85
C ALA A 325 6.21 16.69 35.70
N ASP A 326 6.52 15.41 35.43
CA ASP A 326 5.94 14.24 36.12
C ASP A 326 4.41 14.24 36.20
N MET A 327 3.74 14.77 35.16
CA MET A 327 2.30 14.81 35.08
C MET A 327 1.74 13.42 34.75
N THR A 328 0.72 13.01 35.50
CA THR A 328 0.00 11.74 35.26
C THR A 328 -0.92 11.79 34.05
N SER A 329 -1.29 12.99 33.59
CA SER A 329 -2.10 13.17 32.38
C SER A 329 -1.87 14.53 31.72
N VAL A 330 -2.20 14.62 30.44
CA VAL A 330 -2.10 15.86 29.65
C VAL A 330 -3.28 16.01 28.70
N SER A 331 -3.83 17.22 28.61
CA SER A 331 -4.95 17.54 27.72
C SER A 331 -4.49 18.41 26.54
N ILE A 332 -4.82 18.00 25.33
CA ILE A 332 -4.54 18.72 24.07
C ILE A 332 -5.86 19.11 23.42
N ARG A 333 -6.12 20.42 23.34
CA ARG A 333 -7.27 20.96 22.62
C ARG A 333 -6.92 21.15 21.14
N ALA A 334 -7.78 20.67 20.24
CA ALA A 334 -7.54 20.70 18.79
C ALA A 334 -7.28 22.12 18.25
N SER A 335 -7.96 23.15 18.76
CA SER A 335 -7.69 24.55 18.38
C SER A 335 -6.29 25.05 18.75
N ASN A 336 -5.74 24.57 19.88
CA ASN A 336 -4.41 24.99 20.32
C ASN A 336 -3.35 24.36 19.41
N LEU A 337 -3.49 23.06 19.13
CA LEU A 337 -2.58 22.38 18.21
C LEU A 337 -2.70 22.91 16.78
N ALA A 338 -3.90 23.26 16.31
CA ALA A 338 -4.12 23.90 15.01
C ALA A 338 -3.36 25.23 14.86
N ARG A 339 -3.38 26.05 15.93
CA ARG A 339 -2.60 27.29 16.00
C ARG A 339 -1.10 27.00 15.95
N ASP A 340 -0.64 26.02 16.70
CA ASP A 340 0.80 25.71 16.82
C ASP A 340 1.39 25.08 15.54
N ILE A 341 0.59 24.36 14.75
CA ILE A 341 1.01 23.89 13.41
C ILE A 341 0.76 24.93 12.30
N SER A 342 0.23 26.11 12.63
CA SER A 342 -0.14 27.18 11.69
C SER A 342 -1.17 26.76 10.62
N GLU A 343 -2.13 25.88 10.95
CA GLU A 343 -3.19 25.43 10.04
C GLU A 343 -4.60 25.62 10.66
N GLN A 344 -5.31 26.68 10.27
CA GLN A 344 -6.55 27.12 10.95
C GLN A 344 -7.79 26.24 10.71
N ASN A 345 -7.76 25.29 9.77
CA ASN A 345 -8.90 24.42 9.42
C ASN A 345 -8.59 22.91 9.43
N ALA A 346 -7.52 22.50 10.12
CA ALA A 346 -7.05 21.12 10.12
C ALA A 346 -7.67 20.21 11.20
N PHE A 347 -8.84 20.55 11.76
CA PHE A 347 -9.41 19.83 12.92
C PHE A 347 -9.66 18.33 12.68
N PRO A 348 -10.21 17.88 11.54
CA PRO A 348 -10.35 16.45 11.26
C PRO A 348 -9.01 15.72 11.24
N THR A 349 -8.00 16.33 10.60
CA THR A 349 -6.64 15.81 10.51
C THR A 349 -5.97 15.74 11.89
N ILE A 350 -6.13 16.78 12.71
CA ILE A 350 -5.60 16.85 14.08
C ILE A 350 -6.27 15.81 14.98
N CYS A 351 -7.60 15.71 14.95
CA CYS A 351 -8.33 14.75 15.78
C CYS A 351 -7.99 13.31 15.39
N SER A 352 -7.83 13.03 14.09
CA SER A 352 -7.34 11.73 13.61
C SER A 352 -5.89 11.48 14.03
N ALA A 353 -5.03 12.50 13.95
CA ALA A 353 -3.63 12.39 14.35
C ALA A 353 -3.48 12.07 15.84
N LEU A 354 -4.23 12.73 16.71
CA LEU A 354 -4.20 12.55 18.17
C LEU A 354 -4.93 11.29 18.64
N GLY A 355 -6.03 10.92 17.99
CA GLY A 355 -6.82 9.73 18.33
C GLY A 355 -6.31 8.41 17.73
N GLY A 356 -5.35 8.47 16.80
CA GLY A 356 -4.84 7.30 16.10
C GLY A 356 -3.77 6.51 16.88
N TYR A 357 -3.66 5.21 16.59
CA TYR A 357 -2.68 4.30 17.21
C TYR A 357 -1.22 4.78 17.05
N LYS A 358 -0.86 5.40 15.91
CA LYS A 358 0.48 5.94 15.68
C LYS A 358 0.89 6.95 16.75
N PHE A 359 -0.04 7.77 17.22
CA PHE A 359 0.26 8.72 18.30
C PHE A 359 0.36 8.01 19.65
N LYS A 360 -0.39 6.92 19.88
CA LYS A 360 -0.20 6.07 21.07
C LYS A 360 1.21 5.48 21.12
N ASP A 361 1.70 4.93 20.00
CA ASP A 361 3.04 4.33 19.94
C ASP A 361 4.14 5.37 20.18
N LEU A 362 3.99 6.57 19.61
CA LEU A 362 4.96 7.66 19.77
C LEU A 362 4.89 8.33 21.15
N ALA A 363 3.68 8.56 21.66
CA ALA A 363 3.45 9.28 22.92
C ALA A 363 3.45 8.36 24.14
N GLY A 364 3.35 7.04 23.98
CA GLY A 364 3.42 6.03 25.04
C GLY A 364 2.43 6.27 26.19
N TYR A 365 1.17 6.62 25.88
CA TYR A 365 0.13 6.80 26.90
C TYR A 365 -0.65 5.50 27.14
N THR A 366 -1.19 5.33 28.35
CA THR A 366 -1.93 4.13 28.77
C THR A 366 -3.41 4.22 28.42
N ALA A 367 -4.02 5.40 28.56
CA ALA A 367 -5.42 5.66 28.24
C ALA A 367 -5.63 7.01 27.51
N LEU A 368 -6.69 7.09 26.71
CA LEU A 368 -7.12 8.28 25.97
C LEU A 368 -8.62 8.53 26.18
N GLN A 369 -8.97 9.79 26.45
CA GLN A 369 -10.34 10.29 26.47
C GLN A 369 -10.48 11.48 25.52
N SER A 370 -11.61 11.62 24.83
CA SER A 370 -11.88 12.79 23.98
C SER A 370 -13.28 13.36 24.22
N THR A 371 -13.41 14.68 24.16
CA THR A 371 -14.71 15.36 24.23
C THR A 371 -15.47 15.32 22.90
N THR A 372 -16.80 15.42 22.94
CA THR A 372 -17.65 15.55 21.74
C THR A 372 -18.12 17.00 21.55
N PRO A 373 -18.38 17.47 20.31
CA PRO A 373 -18.25 16.74 19.05
C PRO A 373 -16.78 16.53 18.64
N ASN A 374 -16.49 15.37 18.06
CA ASN A 374 -15.17 15.00 17.54
C ASN A 374 -15.36 14.50 16.10
N PRO A 375 -14.81 15.16 15.06
CA PRO A 375 -13.83 16.25 15.12
C PRO A 375 -14.44 17.66 15.22
N SER A 376 -13.82 18.52 16.03
CA SER A 376 -14.16 19.95 16.23
C SER A 376 -12.97 20.74 16.78
N SER A 377 -12.96 22.06 16.61
CA SER A 377 -11.98 22.98 17.25
C SER A 377 -12.04 22.94 18.79
N THR A 378 -13.18 22.54 19.36
CA THR A 378 -13.40 22.37 20.79
C THR A 378 -13.08 20.96 21.31
N THR A 379 -12.68 20.03 20.44
CA THR A 379 -12.29 18.67 20.85
C THR A 379 -11.04 18.75 21.70
N THR A 380 -11.10 18.16 22.90
CA THR A 380 -9.97 18.04 23.80
C THR A 380 -9.68 16.55 23.99
N PHE A 381 -8.43 16.16 23.76
CA PHE A 381 -7.91 14.82 24.01
C PHE A 381 -7.13 14.82 25.32
N THR A 382 -7.49 13.96 26.27
CA THR A 382 -6.78 13.77 27.53
C THR A 382 -6.08 12.42 27.50
N PHE A 383 -4.75 12.44 27.66
CA PHE A 383 -3.87 11.28 27.64
C PHE A 383 -3.37 10.99 29.05
N VAL A 384 -3.37 9.72 29.47
CA VAL A 384 -2.81 9.27 30.76
C VAL A 384 -1.41 8.70 30.55
N LEU A 385 -0.41 9.18 31.30
CA LEU A 385 1.02 9.03 30.99
C LEU A 385 1.81 8.08 31.92
N ASP A 386 1.19 7.52 32.96
CA ASP A 386 1.73 6.64 34.04
C ASP A 386 3.26 6.43 34.12
N GLY A 387 3.84 6.86 35.26
CA GLY A 387 5.28 6.83 35.56
C GLY A 387 5.84 5.52 36.14
N GLU A 388 7.14 5.35 35.84
CA GLU A 388 8.18 4.39 36.31
C GLU A 388 8.05 2.86 36.07
N GLU A 389 8.94 2.41 35.17
CA GLU A 389 9.69 1.15 34.97
C GLU A 389 9.18 -0.21 35.51
N GLY A 390 9.25 -1.21 34.61
CA GLY A 390 8.72 -2.56 34.84
C GLY A 390 9.55 -3.52 35.69
N LYS A 391 8.86 -4.50 36.29
CA LYS A 391 9.31 -5.89 36.52
C LYS A 391 8.16 -6.77 37.07
N ALA A 392 7.90 -7.86 36.35
CA ALA A 392 7.45 -9.19 36.79
C ALA A 392 6.18 -9.39 37.66
N MET A 393 5.29 -10.25 37.12
CA MET A 393 4.36 -11.18 37.80
C MET A 393 3.18 -10.56 38.57
N ALA A 394 1.96 -11.10 38.62
CA ALA A 394 1.31 -12.29 38.06
C ALA A 394 -0.22 -12.06 38.15
N GLU A 395 -0.96 -12.84 37.36
CA GLU A 395 -2.33 -13.35 37.54
C GLU A 395 -3.35 -12.69 38.52
N SER A 396 -4.61 -12.71 38.07
CA SER A 396 -5.88 -12.35 38.76
C SER A 396 -6.08 -10.84 38.97
N ASP A 397 -7.15 -10.18 38.55
CA ASP A 397 -8.55 -10.58 38.38
C ASP A 397 -9.18 -9.83 37.19
N ALA A 398 -10.04 -10.52 36.46
CA ALA A 398 -10.89 -9.93 35.44
C ALA A 398 -12.10 -9.21 36.08
N PRO A 399 -12.53 -8.05 35.54
CA PRO A 399 -13.94 -7.73 35.44
C PRO A 399 -14.40 -8.07 34.02
N LYS A 400 -15.25 -9.10 33.95
CA LYS A 400 -16.11 -9.36 32.80
C LYS A 400 -17.01 -8.14 32.59
N GLN A 401 -16.90 -7.49 31.44
CA GLN A 401 -18.03 -6.92 30.71
C GLN A 401 -17.61 -6.70 29.26
N GLY A 402 -18.21 -7.50 28.38
CA GLY A 402 -17.87 -7.59 26.97
C GLY A 402 -18.23 -6.32 26.21
N HIS A 403 -17.24 -5.75 25.55
CA HIS A 403 -17.40 -5.27 24.18
C HIS A 403 -16.29 -5.96 23.38
N ALA A 404 -16.69 -6.71 22.37
CA ALA A 404 -15.82 -7.45 21.49
C ALA A 404 -14.69 -6.54 21.01
N ALA A 405 -13.45 -6.91 21.34
CA ALA A 405 -12.26 -6.30 20.78
C ALA A 405 -12.28 -6.57 19.28
N GLN A 406 -12.60 -5.53 18.50
CA GLN A 406 -12.43 -5.53 17.05
C GLN A 406 -10.98 -5.84 16.71
N VAL A 407 -10.68 -7.10 16.40
CA VAL A 407 -9.45 -7.49 15.71
C VAL A 407 -9.60 -7.03 14.27
N ILE A 408 -9.33 -5.76 14.00
CA ILE A 408 -9.20 -5.26 12.63
C ILE A 408 -7.70 -5.23 12.33
N ALA A 409 -7.21 -6.28 11.66
CA ALA A 409 -5.87 -6.31 11.09
C ALA A 409 -5.65 -5.05 10.24
N ALA A 410 -4.58 -4.31 10.53
CA ALA A 410 -4.16 -3.18 9.72
C ALA A 410 -3.82 -3.68 8.31
N THR A 411 -4.69 -3.40 7.35
CA THR A 411 -4.52 -3.81 5.96
C THR A 411 -3.27 -3.19 5.36
N THR A 412 -2.37 -4.02 4.83
CA THR A 412 -1.03 -3.63 4.38
C THR A 412 -0.93 -3.68 2.85
N ASN A 413 -0.84 -2.52 2.19
CA ASN A 413 -0.37 -2.46 0.80
C ASN A 413 1.17 -2.34 0.85
N LEU A 414 1.89 -3.41 0.48
CA LEU A 414 3.36 -3.48 0.58
C LEU A 414 4.02 -3.44 -0.80
N ILE A 415 5.08 -2.63 -0.93
CA ILE A 415 5.95 -2.63 -2.12
C ILE A 415 7.32 -3.18 -1.72
N LEU A 416 7.67 -4.36 -2.25
CA LEU A 416 8.99 -4.97 -2.10
C LEU A 416 9.87 -4.58 -3.29
N TYR A 417 10.88 -3.72 -3.06
CA TYR A 417 11.82 -3.29 -4.09
C TYR A 417 13.21 -3.91 -3.88
N GLY A 418 13.92 -4.21 -4.98
CA GLY A 418 15.30 -4.72 -4.90
C GLY A 418 15.84 -5.22 -6.24
N PRO A 419 17.17 -5.30 -6.41
CA PRO A 419 17.81 -5.82 -7.62
C PRO A 419 17.37 -7.25 -7.97
N PRO A 420 17.44 -7.70 -9.24
CA PRO A 420 17.19 -9.09 -9.61
C PRO A 420 18.05 -10.07 -8.79
N GLY A 421 17.52 -11.23 -8.42
CA GLY A 421 18.27 -12.27 -7.67
C GLY A 421 18.43 -12.05 -6.16
N THR A 422 17.87 -10.99 -5.58
CA THR A 422 17.99 -10.66 -4.13
C THR A 422 16.98 -11.36 -3.20
N GLY A 423 16.42 -12.49 -3.63
CA GLY A 423 15.48 -13.25 -2.79
C GLY A 423 14.09 -12.63 -2.63
N LYS A 424 13.71 -11.65 -3.46
CA LYS A 424 12.37 -11.02 -3.43
C LYS A 424 11.24 -12.05 -3.47
N THR A 425 11.33 -13.05 -4.33
CA THR A 425 10.33 -14.14 -4.41
C THR A 425 10.16 -14.87 -3.07
N TYR A 426 11.24 -15.06 -2.33
CA TYR A 426 11.21 -15.70 -1.02
C TYR A 426 10.59 -14.79 0.05
N GLN A 427 10.97 -13.50 0.07
CA GLN A 427 10.37 -12.52 0.97
C GLN A 427 8.87 -12.32 0.70
N THR A 428 8.48 -12.26 -0.58
CA THR A 428 7.08 -12.19 -1.01
C THR A 428 6.27 -13.39 -0.53
N ALA A 429 6.80 -14.61 -0.66
CA ALA A 429 6.14 -15.81 -0.17
C ALA A 429 6.00 -15.80 1.36
N TRP A 430 7.06 -15.39 2.08
CA TRP A 430 7.03 -15.26 3.54
C TRP A 430 5.98 -14.26 4.00
N GLU A 431 5.96 -13.07 3.41
CA GLU A 431 4.97 -12.05 3.75
C GLU A 431 3.54 -12.46 3.44
N ALA A 432 3.31 -13.12 2.30
CA ALA A 432 1.98 -13.60 1.95
C ALA A 432 1.49 -14.66 2.94
N VAL A 433 2.35 -15.58 3.36
CA VAL A 433 2.04 -16.59 4.39
C VAL A 433 1.78 -15.92 5.75
N ARG A 434 2.58 -14.94 6.15
CA ARG A 434 2.39 -14.16 7.39
C ARG A 434 1.06 -13.42 7.40
N LEU A 435 0.71 -12.75 6.29
CA LEU A 435 -0.57 -12.05 6.18
C LEU A 435 -1.77 -13.02 6.20
N CYS A 436 -1.63 -14.23 5.67
CA CYS A 436 -2.69 -15.23 5.66
C CYS A 436 -2.86 -16.02 6.96
N LEU A 437 -1.77 -16.31 7.69
CA LEU A 437 -1.74 -17.24 8.83
C LEU A 437 -1.27 -16.61 10.15
N GLY A 438 -0.83 -15.35 10.12
CA GLY A 438 -0.41 -14.59 11.30
C GLY A 438 1.09 -14.69 11.63
N ASP A 439 1.55 -13.74 12.46
CA ASP A 439 2.97 -13.59 12.80
C ASP A 439 3.53 -14.81 13.54
N ALA A 440 2.79 -15.37 14.50
CA ALA A 440 3.22 -16.52 15.29
C ALA A 440 3.51 -17.76 14.42
N PHE A 441 2.73 -17.97 13.36
CA PHE A 441 2.92 -19.08 12.44
C PHE A 441 4.10 -18.83 11.49
N ALA A 442 4.23 -17.62 10.96
CA ALA A 442 5.27 -17.27 10.00
C ALA A 442 6.69 -17.21 10.61
N VAL A 443 6.81 -16.93 11.92
CA VAL A 443 8.09 -16.93 12.62
C VAL A 443 8.72 -18.33 12.63
N ASP A 444 7.95 -19.41 12.81
CA ASP A 444 8.46 -20.80 12.75
C ASP A 444 8.93 -21.21 11.33
N LEU A 445 8.41 -20.52 10.31
CA LEU A 445 8.77 -20.75 8.90
C LEU A 445 9.92 -19.85 8.43
N SER A 446 10.47 -19.02 9.32
CA SER A 446 11.59 -18.14 9.00
C SER A 446 12.92 -18.89 8.92
N GLY A 447 13.86 -18.36 8.14
CA GLY A 447 15.21 -18.92 7.96
C GLY A 447 15.38 -19.93 6.81
N GLU A 448 16.62 -20.07 6.33
CA GLU A 448 16.98 -20.81 5.11
C GLU A 448 16.65 -22.31 5.19
N LYS A 449 16.72 -22.89 6.40
CA LYS A 449 16.40 -24.31 6.65
C LYS A 449 14.90 -24.63 6.55
N ASN A 450 14.03 -23.62 6.67
CA ASN A 450 12.58 -23.79 6.62
C ASN A 450 11.97 -23.38 5.27
N ARG A 451 12.82 -23.05 4.29
CA ARG A 451 12.39 -22.54 2.97
C ARG A 451 11.42 -23.48 2.25
N ASP A 452 11.66 -24.79 2.30
CA ASP A 452 10.78 -25.76 1.65
C ASP A 452 9.41 -25.85 2.33
N ARG A 453 9.37 -25.78 3.67
CA ARG A 453 8.13 -25.74 4.46
C ARG A 453 7.35 -24.46 4.15
N LEU A 454 8.02 -23.31 4.09
CA LEU A 454 7.38 -22.04 3.71
C LEU A 454 6.78 -22.12 2.30
N MET A 455 7.54 -22.62 1.32
CA MET A 455 7.06 -22.73 -0.06
C MET A 455 5.94 -23.76 -0.21
N ALA A 456 5.91 -24.80 0.62
CA ALA A 456 4.78 -25.73 0.67
C ALA A 456 3.50 -25.04 1.15
N GLU A 457 3.56 -24.28 2.24
CA GLU A 457 2.41 -23.50 2.74
C GLU A 457 1.96 -22.42 1.75
N TYR A 458 2.91 -21.72 1.12
CA TYR A 458 2.62 -20.74 0.07
C TYR A 458 1.86 -21.38 -1.11
N ARG A 459 2.32 -22.55 -1.59
CA ARG A 459 1.63 -23.29 -2.67
C ARG A 459 0.25 -23.80 -2.25
N ARG A 460 0.10 -24.27 -1.00
CA ARG A 460 -1.19 -24.66 -0.44
C ARG A 460 -2.18 -23.50 -0.49
N LEU A 461 -1.79 -22.33 0.02
CA LEU A 461 -2.63 -21.12 0.02
C LEU A 461 -2.95 -20.61 -1.40
N MET A 462 -2.02 -20.77 -2.36
CA MET A 462 -2.33 -20.52 -3.77
C MET A 462 -3.36 -21.51 -4.33
N SER A 463 -3.24 -22.80 -4.01
CA SER A 463 -4.22 -23.81 -4.46
C SER A 463 -5.60 -23.61 -3.85
N GLU A 464 -5.69 -23.01 -2.66
CA GLU A 464 -6.92 -22.58 -2.01
C GLU A 464 -7.48 -21.27 -2.59
N GLY A 465 -6.75 -20.60 -3.50
CA GLY A 465 -7.13 -19.31 -4.06
C GLY A 465 -7.07 -18.13 -3.07
N ARG A 466 -6.44 -18.34 -1.90
CA ARG A 466 -6.22 -17.33 -0.85
C ARG A 466 -5.05 -16.41 -1.16
N ILE A 467 -4.06 -16.92 -1.89
CA ILE A 467 -2.98 -16.13 -2.48
C ILE A 467 -3.15 -16.16 -3.99
N GLU A 468 -3.24 -14.99 -4.60
CA GLU A 468 -3.25 -14.84 -6.06
C GLU A 468 -1.98 -14.12 -6.51
N PHE A 469 -1.38 -14.57 -7.61
CA PHE A 469 -0.18 -13.97 -8.17
C PHE A 469 -0.44 -13.48 -9.59
N VAL A 470 -0.11 -12.22 -9.85
CA VAL A 470 -0.21 -11.60 -11.17
C VAL A 470 1.10 -10.90 -11.52
N THR A 471 1.50 -10.97 -12.79
CA THR A 471 2.66 -10.23 -13.32
C THR A 471 2.16 -9.12 -14.24
N PHE A 472 2.59 -7.89 -13.98
CA PHE A 472 2.22 -6.73 -14.80
C PHE A 472 3.09 -6.64 -16.06
N HIS A 473 2.45 -6.38 -17.20
CA HIS A 473 3.09 -6.13 -18.48
C HIS A 473 2.60 -4.80 -19.09
N GLN A 474 3.34 -4.26 -20.07
CA GLN A 474 3.08 -2.95 -20.67
C GLN A 474 1.69 -2.81 -21.29
N SER A 475 1.12 -3.92 -21.76
CA SER A 475 -0.23 -3.95 -22.36
C SER A 475 -1.37 -4.17 -21.36
N MET A 476 -1.08 -4.43 -20.08
CA MET A 476 -2.12 -4.70 -19.08
C MET A 476 -3.05 -3.49 -18.94
N SER A 477 -4.34 -3.75 -18.76
CA SER A 477 -5.38 -2.73 -18.67
C SER A 477 -6.39 -3.01 -17.56
N TYR A 478 -7.23 -2.03 -17.28
CA TYR A 478 -8.33 -2.13 -16.33
C TYR A 478 -9.27 -3.31 -16.66
N GLU A 479 -9.51 -3.56 -17.94
CA GLU A 479 -10.40 -4.61 -18.43
C GLU A 479 -9.89 -6.04 -18.19
N GLU A 480 -8.59 -6.20 -17.94
CA GLU A 480 -7.97 -7.47 -17.59
C GLU A 480 -7.82 -7.62 -16.07
N PHE A 481 -7.54 -6.51 -15.37
CA PHE A 481 -7.23 -6.54 -13.96
C PHE A 481 -8.47 -6.39 -13.06
N VAL A 482 -9.42 -5.53 -13.41
CA VAL A 482 -10.60 -5.20 -12.60
C VAL A 482 -11.87 -5.80 -13.19
N GLU A 483 -12.30 -5.33 -14.36
CA GLU A 483 -13.49 -5.84 -15.06
C GLU A 483 -13.54 -5.30 -16.49
N GLY A 484 -14.00 -6.13 -17.42
CA GLY A 484 -14.07 -5.74 -18.83
C GLY A 484 -15.13 -6.48 -19.61
N LEU A 485 -15.64 -5.81 -20.65
CA LEU A 485 -16.57 -6.38 -21.60
C LEU A 485 -15.86 -7.39 -22.51
N ARG A 486 -16.21 -8.67 -22.41
CA ARG A 486 -15.66 -9.75 -23.24
C ARG A 486 -16.70 -10.26 -24.22
N PRO A 487 -16.33 -10.55 -25.48
CA PRO A 487 -17.25 -11.14 -26.44
C PRO A 487 -17.59 -12.56 -26.02
N ASN A 488 -18.87 -12.79 -25.74
CA ASN A 488 -19.45 -14.09 -25.54
C ASN A 488 -20.26 -14.44 -26.80
N THR A 489 -19.98 -15.60 -27.41
CA THR A 489 -20.86 -16.22 -28.38
C THR A 489 -22.09 -16.67 -27.63
N GLY A 490 -23.13 -15.82 -27.63
CA GLY A 490 -24.27 -15.96 -26.75
C GLY A 490 -24.76 -17.40 -26.68
N SER A 491 -24.72 -17.99 -25.48
CA SER A 491 -25.74 -18.97 -25.15
C SER A 491 -27.07 -18.25 -25.36
N THR A 492 -27.94 -18.84 -26.17
CA THR A 492 -29.37 -18.54 -26.26
C THR A 492 -29.86 -18.01 -24.92
N SER A 493 -30.48 -16.82 -24.90
CA SER A 493 -31.06 -16.27 -23.67
C SER A 493 -31.83 -17.39 -22.97
N PRO A 494 -31.73 -17.57 -21.64
CA PRO A 494 -32.53 -18.56 -20.91
C PRO A 494 -34.05 -18.39 -21.11
N ASP A 495 -34.45 -17.19 -21.56
CA ASP A 495 -35.81 -16.78 -21.93
C ASP A 495 -36.24 -17.18 -23.35
N ALA A 496 -35.34 -17.69 -24.21
CA ALA A 496 -35.67 -18.01 -25.60
C ALA A 496 -36.09 -19.49 -25.71
N PRO A 497 -37.36 -19.77 -26.06
CA PRO A 497 -37.79 -21.12 -26.37
C PRO A 497 -36.94 -21.71 -27.51
N PRO A 498 -36.73 -23.03 -27.57
CA PRO A 498 -35.96 -23.68 -28.64
C PRO A 498 -36.45 -23.41 -30.07
N ASP A 499 -37.69 -22.90 -30.23
CA ASP A 499 -38.35 -22.62 -31.51
C ASP A 499 -38.06 -21.22 -32.10
N ASP A 500 -37.28 -20.36 -31.44
CA ASP A 500 -36.86 -19.10 -32.06
C ASP A 500 -35.79 -19.40 -33.13
N THR A 501 -36.27 -19.51 -34.37
CA THR A 501 -35.49 -19.68 -35.60
C THR A 501 -34.29 -18.74 -35.69
N ALA A 502 -33.17 -19.34 -36.11
CA ALA A 502 -31.82 -18.83 -36.35
C ALA A 502 -30.92 -18.81 -35.10
N PRO A 503 -29.76 -19.52 -35.12
CA PRO A 503 -28.67 -19.15 -34.24
C PRO A 503 -28.29 -17.73 -34.63
N SER A 504 -28.67 -16.77 -33.79
CA SER A 504 -28.07 -15.44 -33.85
C SER A 504 -26.58 -15.66 -33.61
N ALA A 505 -25.83 -15.78 -34.70
CA ALA A 505 -24.38 -15.71 -34.72
C ALA A 505 -23.96 -14.26 -34.43
N GLY A 506 -24.35 -13.76 -33.26
CA GLY A 506 -24.00 -12.47 -32.74
C GLY A 506 -23.14 -12.65 -31.49
N PHE A 507 -21.99 -11.98 -31.44
CA PHE A 507 -21.27 -11.81 -30.20
C PHE A 507 -22.00 -10.76 -29.36
N ARG A 508 -22.24 -11.06 -28.08
CA ARG A 508 -22.64 -10.05 -27.10
C ARG A 508 -21.46 -9.79 -26.19
N LEU A 509 -21.27 -8.55 -25.80
CA LEU A 509 -20.32 -8.23 -24.77
C LEU A 509 -20.94 -8.57 -23.41
N LYS A 510 -20.28 -9.43 -22.64
CA LYS A 510 -20.62 -9.75 -21.25
C LYS A 510 -19.56 -9.15 -20.34
N ASP A 511 -19.97 -8.55 -19.24
CA ASP A 511 -19.04 -8.11 -18.20
C ASP A 511 -18.38 -9.33 -17.58
N GLU A 512 -17.05 -9.43 -17.70
CA GLU A 512 -16.26 -10.45 -17.02
C GLU A 512 -15.38 -9.82 -15.94
N PRO A 513 -15.35 -10.40 -14.72
CA PRO A 513 -14.50 -9.93 -13.66
C PRO A 513 -13.02 -10.20 -13.99
N GLY A 514 -12.19 -9.18 -13.81
CA GLY A 514 -10.74 -9.31 -13.87
C GLY A 514 -10.17 -9.95 -12.61
N ILE A 515 -8.84 -10.14 -12.59
CA ILE A 515 -8.11 -10.87 -11.55
C ILE A 515 -8.39 -10.29 -10.14
N PHE A 516 -8.31 -8.97 -9.99
CA PHE A 516 -8.56 -8.29 -8.72
C PHE A 516 -10.00 -8.52 -8.23
N LYS A 517 -10.99 -8.29 -9.10
CA LYS A 517 -12.41 -8.45 -8.74
C LYS A 517 -12.75 -9.90 -8.39
N ALA A 518 -12.14 -10.87 -9.09
CA ALA A 518 -12.29 -12.29 -8.77
C ALA A 518 -11.76 -12.63 -7.36
N VAL A 519 -10.57 -12.15 -6.99
CA VAL A 519 -9.99 -12.35 -5.64
C VAL A 519 -10.86 -11.68 -4.58
N CYS A 520 -11.30 -10.44 -4.81
CA CYS A 520 -12.18 -9.73 -3.88
C CYS A 520 -13.52 -10.46 -3.69
N ALA A 521 -14.11 -10.99 -4.76
CA ALA A 521 -15.35 -11.76 -4.68
C ALA A 521 -15.16 -13.06 -3.87
N ARG A 522 -14.00 -13.74 -3.99
CA ARG A 522 -13.67 -14.89 -3.14
C ARG A 522 -13.50 -14.47 -1.67
N ALA A 523 -12.76 -13.40 -1.42
CA ALA A 523 -12.55 -12.88 -0.06
C ALA A 523 -13.87 -12.45 0.61
N GLN A 524 -14.78 -11.82 -0.14
CA GLN A 524 -16.09 -11.41 0.37
C GLN A 524 -16.99 -12.61 0.74
N ARG A 525 -16.82 -13.73 0.02
CA ARG A 525 -17.58 -14.96 0.25
C ARG A 525 -17.00 -15.81 1.38
N ASP A 526 -15.78 -15.55 1.83
CA ASP A 526 -15.16 -16.28 2.92
C ASP A 526 -15.82 -15.92 4.27
N SER A 527 -16.47 -16.90 4.90
CA SER A 527 -17.03 -16.78 6.25
C SER A 527 -16.22 -17.57 7.29
N GLY A 528 -14.91 -17.72 7.07
CA GLY A 528 -14.03 -18.48 7.97
C GLY A 528 -14.23 -19.99 7.87
N GLU A 529 -14.12 -20.71 8.99
CA GLU A 529 -14.28 -22.18 9.04
C GLU A 529 -15.71 -22.67 8.75
N ASN A 530 -16.69 -21.76 8.64
CA ASN A 530 -18.09 -22.06 8.40
C ASN A 530 -18.56 -21.53 7.02
N THR A 531 -17.72 -21.76 5.99
CA THR A 531 -17.79 -21.14 4.65
C THR A 531 -19.13 -21.31 3.91
N ASP A 532 -19.88 -22.38 4.19
CA ASP A 532 -21.01 -22.79 3.32
C ASP A 532 -22.40 -22.63 3.96
N ALA A 533 -22.50 -22.40 5.27
CA ALA A 533 -23.80 -22.51 5.96
C ALA A 533 -24.77 -21.33 5.71
N ASN A 534 -24.25 -20.16 5.32
CA ASN A 534 -25.05 -18.92 5.18
C ASN A 534 -24.87 -18.25 3.80
N ARG A 535 -24.50 -19.02 2.77
CA ARG A 535 -24.31 -18.54 1.39
C ARG A 535 -25.04 -19.44 0.40
N LEU A 536 -25.51 -18.85 -0.70
CA LEU A 536 -26.05 -19.61 -1.80
C LEU A 536 -24.93 -19.92 -2.81
N ASP A 537 -24.90 -21.14 -3.31
CA ASP A 537 -24.11 -21.53 -4.48
C ASP A 537 -24.60 -20.79 -5.73
N ARG A 538 -23.90 -19.73 -6.14
CA ARG A 538 -24.29 -18.88 -7.27
C ARG A 538 -24.12 -19.54 -8.64
N THR A 539 -23.52 -20.74 -8.71
CA THR A 539 -23.47 -21.52 -9.95
C THR A 539 -24.78 -22.22 -10.26
N ARG A 540 -25.66 -22.37 -9.25
CA ARG A 540 -26.99 -22.94 -9.40
C ARG A 540 -27.98 -21.89 -9.88
N ARG A 541 -28.91 -22.32 -10.73
CA ARG A 541 -29.98 -21.44 -11.22
C ARG A 541 -31.08 -21.27 -10.16
N VAL A 542 -31.79 -20.15 -10.24
CA VAL A 542 -33.00 -19.91 -9.43
C VAL A 542 -34.22 -20.04 -10.34
N ILE A 543 -35.00 -21.09 -10.14
CA ILE A 543 -36.26 -21.31 -10.86
C ILE A 543 -37.37 -20.56 -10.13
N ARG A 544 -38.06 -19.67 -10.83
CA ARG A 544 -39.28 -19.05 -10.32
C ARG A 544 -40.44 -20.00 -10.52
N LEU A 545 -41.30 -20.13 -9.50
CA LEU A 545 -42.60 -20.79 -9.60
C LEU A 545 -43.70 -19.86 -9.06
N GLY A 546 -44.64 -19.51 -9.91
CA GLY A 546 -45.75 -18.61 -9.59
C GLY A 546 -46.89 -19.32 -8.90
N LEU A 547 -47.25 -18.87 -7.70
CA LEU A 547 -48.48 -19.29 -7.04
C LEU A 547 -49.64 -18.42 -7.57
N THR A 548 -50.48 -19.03 -8.40
CA THR A 548 -51.60 -18.36 -9.08
C THR A 548 -52.96 -18.79 -8.52
N GLY A 549 -53.97 -17.95 -8.71
CA GLY A 549 -55.36 -18.18 -8.29
C GLY A 549 -55.69 -17.66 -6.88
N ALA A 550 -56.99 -17.58 -6.57
CA ALA A 550 -57.47 -17.04 -5.30
C ALA A 550 -57.03 -17.87 -4.07
N ASN A 551 -56.73 -19.15 -4.26
CA ASN A 551 -56.30 -20.08 -3.21
C ASN A 551 -54.78 -20.21 -3.06
N TRP A 552 -53.99 -19.26 -3.59
CA TRP A 552 -52.52 -19.33 -3.55
C TRP A 552 -51.96 -19.48 -2.12
N ARG A 553 -52.63 -18.90 -1.11
CA ARG A 553 -52.22 -19.04 0.31
C ARG A 553 -52.28 -20.48 0.80
N ALA A 554 -53.35 -21.20 0.48
CA ALA A 554 -53.46 -22.62 0.82
C ALA A 554 -52.40 -23.46 0.08
N LYS A 555 -52.08 -23.11 -1.18
CA LYS A 555 -50.98 -23.76 -1.93
C LYS A 555 -49.63 -23.52 -1.27
N PHE A 556 -49.38 -22.29 -0.80
CA PHE A 556 -48.17 -21.92 -0.06
C PHE A 556 -48.07 -22.71 1.25
N GLU A 557 -49.10 -22.67 2.10
CA GLU A 557 -49.11 -23.35 3.40
C GLU A 557 -48.87 -24.86 3.24
N ARG A 558 -49.52 -25.48 2.25
CA ARG A 558 -49.29 -26.90 1.94
C ARG A 558 -47.86 -27.16 1.48
N ALA A 559 -47.30 -26.30 0.63
CA ALA A 559 -45.94 -26.47 0.13
C ALA A 559 -44.89 -26.40 1.25
N ILE A 560 -45.09 -25.50 2.22
CA ILE A 560 -44.25 -25.42 3.41
C ILE A 560 -44.44 -26.64 4.30
N ALA A 561 -45.69 -27.00 4.62
CA ALA A 561 -46.01 -28.11 5.52
C ALA A 561 -45.51 -29.47 4.99
N GLU A 562 -45.57 -29.69 3.68
CA GLU A 562 -45.14 -30.95 3.05
C GLU A 562 -43.68 -30.94 2.59
N ALA A 563 -42.95 -29.82 2.75
CA ALA A 563 -41.60 -29.64 2.22
C ALA A 563 -41.50 -30.05 0.73
N ALA A 564 -42.51 -29.69 -0.06
CA ALA A 564 -42.63 -30.07 -1.46
C ALA A 564 -43.40 -29.01 -2.25
N VAL A 565 -43.09 -28.88 -3.53
CA VAL A 565 -43.85 -28.01 -4.44
C VAL A 565 -44.50 -28.82 -5.54
N GLU A 566 -45.59 -28.28 -6.06
CA GLU A 566 -46.37 -28.93 -7.10
C GLU A 566 -46.30 -28.19 -8.42
N TRP A 567 -46.26 -28.96 -9.50
CA TRP A 567 -46.44 -28.46 -10.85
C TRP A 567 -47.91 -28.59 -11.26
N PRO A 568 -48.66 -27.48 -11.35
CA PRO A 568 -50.12 -27.54 -11.56
C PRO A 568 -50.53 -27.85 -13.01
N HIS A 569 -49.58 -27.84 -13.96
CA HIS A 569 -49.86 -28.02 -15.37
C HIS A 569 -49.33 -29.35 -15.92
N GLY A 570 -49.15 -30.36 -15.06
CA GLY A 570 -48.70 -31.69 -15.47
C GLY A 570 -49.80 -32.55 -16.08
N GLY A 571 -51.08 -32.33 -15.71
CA GLY A 571 -52.22 -33.08 -16.24
C GLY A 571 -52.31 -34.51 -15.69
N ASP A 572 -52.85 -35.45 -16.47
CA ASP A 572 -52.94 -36.87 -16.08
C ASP A 572 -51.72 -37.69 -16.54
N ILE A 573 -50.73 -37.06 -17.18
CA ILE A 573 -49.57 -37.73 -17.79
C ILE A 573 -48.44 -37.91 -16.76
N ASP A 574 -47.96 -39.13 -16.61
CA ASP A 574 -46.72 -39.38 -15.89
C ASP A 574 -45.50 -38.97 -16.73
N TRP A 575 -44.87 -37.85 -16.38
CA TRP A 575 -43.65 -37.36 -17.02
C TRP A 575 -42.36 -38.03 -16.52
N SER A 576 -42.42 -38.99 -15.58
CA SER A 576 -41.21 -39.65 -15.03
C SER A 576 -40.34 -40.39 -16.05
N PRO A 577 -40.88 -41.04 -17.11
CA PRO A 577 -40.08 -41.82 -18.05
C PRO A 577 -38.91 -41.03 -18.71
N PRO A 578 -37.76 -41.68 -18.99
CA PRO A 578 -36.58 -41.02 -19.58
C PRO A 578 -36.80 -40.43 -20.98
N GLU A 579 -37.77 -40.92 -21.75
CA GLU A 579 -38.12 -40.35 -23.05
C GLU A 579 -38.50 -38.86 -22.96
N PHE A 580 -39.03 -38.43 -21.82
CA PHE A 580 -39.37 -37.03 -21.52
C PHE A 580 -38.17 -36.21 -21.00
N ASP A 581 -36.93 -36.73 -21.05
CA ASP A 581 -35.71 -35.91 -20.95
C ASP A 581 -35.60 -34.96 -22.15
N SER A 582 -36.14 -35.36 -23.30
CA SER A 582 -36.17 -34.53 -24.49
C SER A 582 -37.33 -33.53 -24.46
N TRP A 583 -37.00 -32.25 -24.69
CA TRP A 583 -38.00 -31.20 -24.88
C TRP A 583 -38.96 -31.53 -26.04
N ASP A 584 -38.44 -32.10 -27.14
CA ASP A 584 -39.25 -32.48 -28.31
C ASP A 584 -40.27 -33.56 -27.97
N ALA A 585 -39.92 -34.49 -27.07
CA ALA A 585 -40.83 -35.56 -26.64
C ALA A 585 -41.97 -35.00 -25.78
N ILE A 586 -41.69 -34.05 -24.88
CA ILE A 586 -42.73 -33.37 -24.09
C ILE A 586 -43.66 -32.56 -25.01
N LYS A 587 -43.09 -31.83 -25.98
CA LYS A 587 -43.87 -31.06 -26.97
C LYS A 587 -44.77 -31.97 -27.80
N ALA A 588 -44.22 -33.03 -28.39
CA ALA A 588 -44.98 -33.99 -29.19
C ALA A 588 -46.11 -34.63 -28.38
N LYS A 589 -45.83 -35.03 -27.13
CA LYS A 589 -46.85 -35.61 -26.25
C LYS A 589 -47.98 -34.64 -25.94
N ARG A 590 -47.68 -33.36 -25.74
CA ARG A 590 -48.70 -32.32 -25.55
C ARG A 590 -49.50 -32.02 -26.81
N GLN A 591 -48.88 -32.11 -27.98
CA GLN A 591 -49.56 -31.93 -29.27
C GLN A 591 -50.55 -33.05 -29.61
N GLU A 592 -50.41 -34.23 -29.00
CA GLU A 592 -51.43 -35.29 -29.08
C GLU A 592 -52.75 -34.89 -28.40
N GLU A 593 -52.69 -34.09 -27.32
CA GLU A 593 -53.88 -33.58 -26.60
C GLU A 593 -54.45 -32.32 -27.27
N ASP A 594 -53.56 -31.42 -27.71
CA ASP A 594 -53.92 -30.16 -28.37
C ASP A 594 -52.90 -29.83 -29.49
N PRO A 595 -53.27 -30.05 -30.76
CA PRO A 595 -52.38 -29.82 -31.90
C PRO A 595 -51.90 -28.38 -32.08
N GLU A 596 -52.57 -27.38 -31.48
CA GLU A 596 -52.17 -25.98 -31.56
C GLU A 596 -51.03 -25.62 -30.59
N ILE A 597 -50.67 -26.53 -29.67
CA ILE A 597 -49.57 -26.32 -28.73
C ILE A 597 -48.25 -26.17 -29.48
N ILE A 598 -47.61 -25.02 -29.26
CA ILE A 598 -46.27 -24.73 -29.73
C ILE A 598 -45.24 -24.95 -28.61
N GLY A 599 -43.96 -25.01 -28.98
CA GLY A 599 -42.90 -25.40 -28.04
C GLY A 599 -42.72 -24.46 -26.83
N ASN A 600 -43.01 -23.17 -27.00
CA ASN A 600 -42.93 -22.20 -25.91
C ASN A 600 -44.11 -22.23 -24.95
N HIS A 601 -45.12 -23.08 -25.20
CA HIS A 601 -46.33 -23.08 -24.40
C HIS A 601 -46.00 -23.35 -22.91
N PRO A 602 -46.62 -22.65 -21.95
CA PRO A 602 -46.28 -22.77 -20.52
C PRO A 602 -46.35 -24.20 -19.97
N THR A 603 -47.21 -25.06 -20.53
CA THR A 603 -47.37 -26.46 -20.12
C THR A 603 -46.32 -27.40 -20.72
N VAL A 604 -45.63 -26.99 -21.79
CA VAL A 604 -44.49 -27.74 -22.36
C VAL A 604 -43.22 -27.29 -21.65
N TYR A 605 -42.90 -26.00 -21.74
CA TYR A 605 -41.67 -25.43 -21.19
C TYR A 605 -41.58 -25.60 -19.67
N GLY A 606 -42.66 -25.30 -18.94
CA GLY A 606 -42.67 -25.43 -17.49
C GLY A 606 -42.59 -26.88 -17.01
N THR A 607 -43.17 -27.83 -17.75
CA THR A 607 -43.04 -29.26 -17.46
C THR A 607 -41.61 -29.74 -17.65
N SER A 608 -40.98 -29.37 -18.77
CA SER A 608 -39.57 -29.67 -19.04
C SER A 608 -38.65 -29.09 -17.95
N LEU A 609 -38.86 -27.82 -17.57
CA LEU A 609 -38.06 -27.16 -16.54
C LEU A 609 -38.26 -27.78 -15.15
N PHE A 610 -39.50 -28.04 -14.75
CA PHE A 610 -39.80 -28.58 -13.42
C PHE A 610 -39.27 -30.01 -13.26
N ARG A 611 -39.45 -30.84 -14.29
CA ARG A 611 -38.93 -32.21 -14.33
C ARG A 611 -37.41 -32.23 -14.36
N GLY A 612 -36.81 -31.44 -15.24
CA GLY A 612 -35.36 -31.35 -15.48
C GLY A 612 -34.61 -30.42 -14.52
N ALA A 613 -35.20 -30.03 -13.39
CA ALA A 613 -34.50 -29.32 -12.34
C ALA A 613 -33.48 -30.26 -11.67
N GLU A 614 -32.26 -29.80 -11.41
CA GLU A 614 -31.27 -30.64 -10.73
C GLU A 614 -31.44 -30.56 -9.21
N PRO A 615 -30.98 -31.58 -8.45
CA PRO A 615 -30.75 -31.40 -7.02
C PRO A 615 -29.87 -30.15 -6.78
N ASP A 616 -30.18 -29.42 -5.70
CA ASP A 616 -29.55 -28.15 -5.31
C ASP A 616 -29.86 -26.93 -6.19
N ASP A 617 -30.61 -27.06 -7.29
CA ASP A 617 -31.22 -25.89 -7.95
C ASP A 617 -32.15 -25.17 -6.97
N TYR A 618 -32.15 -23.83 -7.03
CA TYR A 618 -33.00 -23.02 -6.18
C TYR A 618 -34.40 -22.84 -6.76
N LEU A 619 -35.37 -22.70 -5.88
CA LEU A 619 -36.76 -22.41 -6.20
C LEU A 619 -37.20 -21.13 -5.49
N ALA A 620 -37.76 -20.18 -6.21
CA ALA A 620 -38.42 -19.00 -5.66
C ALA A 620 -39.93 -19.08 -5.89
N LEU A 621 -40.71 -19.22 -4.81
CA LEU A 621 -42.16 -19.10 -4.87
C LEU A 621 -42.55 -17.63 -4.92
N THR A 622 -43.41 -17.27 -5.87
CA THR A 622 -43.78 -15.87 -6.12
C THR A 622 -45.28 -15.68 -6.24
N VAL A 623 -45.75 -14.48 -5.91
CA VAL A 623 -47.16 -14.09 -6.01
C VAL A 623 -47.28 -12.75 -6.76
N GLY A 624 -48.22 -12.69 -7.70
CA GLY A 624 -48.40 -11.51 -8.54
C GLY A 624 -47.13 -11.17 -9.33
N LYS A 625 -46.92 -9.87 -9.58
CA LYS A 625 -45.80 -9.35 -10.38
C LYS A 625 -44.54 -9.05 -9.59
N GLY A 626 -44.60 -9.08 -8.26
CA GLY A 626 -43.58 -8.43 -7.45
C GLY A 626 -43.29 -8.99 -6.07
N LYS A 627 -43.86 -10.14 -5.69
CA LYS A 627 -43.60 -10.72 -4.37
C LYS A 627 -42.92 -12.08 -4.46
N ILE A 628 -41.90 -12.29 -3.64
CA ILE A 628 -41.29 -13.58 -3.35
C ILE A 628 -41.76 -14.00 -1.95
N VAL A 629 -42.37 -15.17 -1.83
CA VAL A 629 -42.96 -15.66 -0.56
C VAL A 629 -42.17 -16.82 0.04
N ALA A 630 -41.39 -17.55 -0.76
CA ALA A 630 -40.45 -18.55 -0.24
C ALA A 630 -39.27 -18.77 -1.18
N VAL A 631 -38.16 -19.22 -0.60
CA VAL A 631 -36.98 -19.68 -1.32
C VAL A 631 -36.53 -21.02 -0.74
N GLY A 632 -36.26 -22.00 -1.60
CA GLY A 632 -35.81 -23.33 -1.20
C GLY A 632 -34.87 -23.97 -2.22
N LYS A 633 -34.34 -25.14 -1.88
CA LYS A 633 -33.49 -25.99 -2.75
C LYS A 633 -34.23 -27.26 -3.12
N PHE A 634 -34.16 -27.71 -4.36
CA PHE A 634 -34.66 -29.03 -4.74
C PHE A 634 -33.79 -30.14 -4.13
N LYS A 635 -34.41 -31.14 -3.50
CA LYS A 635 -33.72 -32.27 -2.82
C LYS A 635 -33.87 -33.62 -3.50
N GLY A 636 -34.84 -33.76 -4.40
CA GLY A 636 -35.25 -35.05 -4.92
C GLY A 636 -35.79 -34.95 -6.33
N GLU A 637 -35.90 -36.12 -6.94
CA GLU A 637 -36.41 -36.28 -8.30
C GLU A 637 -37.88 -35.88 -8.42
N TYR A 638 -38.31 -35.67 -9.66
CA TYR A 638 -39.72 -35.52 -10.00
C TYR A 638 -40.53 -36.75 -9.55
N GLN A 639 -41.70 -36.51 -8.94
CA GLN A 639 -42.61 -37.54 -8.48
C GLN A 639 -44.01 -37.33 -9.05
N PHE A 640 -44.58 -38.39 -9.61
CA PHE A 640 -45.97 -38.44 -10.04
C PHE A 640 -46.79 -39.32 -9.12
N THR A 641 -47.94 -38.82 -8.67
CA THR A 641 -48.96 -39.62 -8.00
C THR A 641 -50.24 -39.58 -8.82
N PRO A 642 -50.74 -40.72 -9.34
CA PRO A 642 -51.97 -40.74 -10.12
C PRO A 642 -53.16 -40.33 -9.24
N GLY A 643 -54.12 -39.62 -9.85
CA GLY A 643 -55.36 -39.25 -9.17
C GLY A 643 -56.20 -40.48 -8.84
N VAL A 644 -56.74 -40.56 -7.62
CA VAL A 644 -57.63 -41.66 -7.20
C VAL A 644 -58.94 -41.07 -6.70
N SER A 645 -60.06 -41.56 -7.22
CA SER A 645 -61.44 -41.36 -6.72
C SER A 645 -61.72 -39.97 -6.10
N GLY A 646 -61.71 -38.93 -6.93
CA GLY A 646 -62.05 -37.55 -6.53
C GLY A 646 -60.85 -36.65 -6.22
N GLN A 647 -59.62 -37.17 -6.26
CA GLN A 647 -58.38 -36.39 -6.16
C GLN A 647 -57.73 -36.22 -7.53
N GLN A 648 -57.27 -35.01 -7.84
CA GLN A 648 -56.50 -34.75 -9.05
C GLN A 648 -55.10 -35.39 -8.96
N PRO A 649 -54.51 -35.82 -10.10
CA PRO A 649 -53.12 -36.26 -10.12
C PRO A 649 -52.18 -35.18 -9.61
N ARG A 650 -51.07 -35.63 -9.05
CA ARG A 650 -50.10 -34.79 -8.37
C ARG A 650 -48.73 -34.93 -9.00
N HIS A 651 -48.15 -33.80 -9.37
CA HIS A 651 -46.78 -33.67 -9.84
C HIS A 651 -46.01 -32.90 -8.78
N ALA A 652 -45.06 -33.53 -8.11
CA ALA A 652 -44.38 -32.92 -6.98
C ALA A 652 -42.85 -33.08 -7.05
N ARG A 653 -42.16 -32.18 -6.37
CA ARG A 653 -40.73 -32.29 -6.04
C ARG A 653 -40.51 -31.86 -4.61
N THR A 654 -39.64 -32.58 -3.91
CA THR A 654 -39.23 -32.25 -2.54
C THR A 654 -38.31 -31.04 -2.52
N VAL A 655 -38.53 -30.15 -1.56
CA VAL A 655 -37.81 -28.89 -1.39
C VAL A 655 -37.34 -28.76 0.05
N GLU A 656 -36.06 -28.43 0.22
CA GLU A 656 -35.53 -27.90 1.48
C GLU A 656 -35.78 -26.39 1.50
N TRP A 657 -36.71 -25.95 2.34
CA TRP A 657 -37.01 -24.52 2.48
C TRP A 657 -35.87 -23.82 3.24
N LEU A 658 -35.29 -22.82 2.60
CA LEU A 658 -34.27 -21.96 3.22
C LEU A 658 -34.92 -20.76 3.91
N TRP A 659 -36.01 -20.25 3.33
CA TRP A 659 -36.76 -19.11 3.84
C TRP A 659 -38.19 -19.12 3.34
N HIS A 660 -39.12 -18.67 4.17
CA HIS A 660 -40.51 -18.45 3.77
C HIS A 660 -41.21 -17.40 4.64
N ASP A 661 -42.03 -16.56 4.02
CA ASP A 661 -42.94 -15.62 4.67
C ASP A 661 -44.19 -15.47 3.80
N ILE A 662 -45.36 -15.71 4.40
CA ILE A 662 -46.64 -15.63 3.70
C ILE A 662 -46.94 -14.21 3.19
N GLU A 663 -46.44 -13.16 3.86
CA GLU A 663 -46.59 -11.79 3.39
C GLU A 663 -45.62 -11.47 2.24
N GLY A 664 -44.50 -12.19 2.22
CA GLY A 664 -43.45 -12.14 1.23
C GLY A 664 -42.64 -10.84 1.25
N VAL A 665 -41.55 -10.85 0.49
CA VAL A 665 -40.70 -9.68 0.25
C VAL A 665 -40.95 -9.11 -1.15
N ASN A 666 -40.76 -7.80 -1.28
CA ASN A 666 -40.82 -7.17 -2.59
C ASN A 666 -39.62 -7.62 -3.44
N ARG A 667 -39.86 -7.94 -4.71
CA ARG A 667 -38.81 -8.29 -5.67
C ARG A 667 -37.81 -7.15 -5.89
N ALA A 668 -38.22 -5.90 -5.70
CA ALA A 668 -37.40 -4.74 -6.00
C ALA A 668 -36.13 -4.76 -5.14
N GLY A 669 -34.97 -4.72 -5.77
CA GLY A 669 -33.67 -4.90 -5.12
C GLY A 669 -33.17 -6.35 -5.05
N ILE A 670 -34.02 -7.35 -5.35
CA ILE A 670 -33.64 -8.77 -5.46
C ILE A 670 -33.64 -9.19 -6.93
N TYR A 671 -34.66 -8.80 -7.70
CA TYR A 671 -34.80 -9.14 -9.11
C TYR A 671 -35.31 -7.94 -9.92
N GLY A 672 -34.58 -7.58 -10.97
CA GLY A 672 -34.80 -6.34 -11.74
C GLY A 672 -36.11 -6.28 -12.53
N LYS A 673 -36.60 -7.40 -13.04
CA LYS A 673 -37.81 -7.46 -13.89
C LYS A 673 -39.08 -7.84 -13.12
N ASP A 674 -40.24 -7.41 -13.62
CA ASP A 674 -41.53 -7.91 -13.13
C ASP A 674 -41.68 -9.41 -13.39
N PHE A 675 -42.30 -10.11 -12.44
CA PHE A 675 -42.67 -11.49 -12.68
C PHE A 675 -43.83 -11.55 -13.68
N THR A 676 -43.67 -12.40 -14.69
CA THR A 676 -44.70 -12.58 -15.70
C THR A 676 -45.76 -13.55 -15.20
N SER A 677 -47.02 -13.26 -15.54
CA SER A 677 -48.14 -14.17 -15.29
C SER A 677 -48.33 -15.18 -16.42
N PHE A 678 -47.64 -15.00 -17.55
CA PHE A 678 -47.77 -15.84 -18.74
C PHE A 678 -47.15 -17.22 -18.55
N HIS A 679 -45.91 -17.30 -18.05
CA HIS A 679 -45.30 -18.57 -17.66
C HIS A 679 -45.41 -18.78 -16.15
N THR A 680 -45.87 -19.96 -15.73
CA THR A 680 -45.94 -20.31 -14.29
C THR A 680 -44.56 -20.64 -13.72
N ALA A 681 -43.68 -21.26 -14.50
CA ALA A 681 -42.29 -21.52 -14.11
C ALA A 681 -41.30 -21.08 -15.20
N TYR A 682 -40.19 -20.49 -14.79
CA TYR A 682 -39.06 -20.12 -15.65
C TYR A 682 -37.80 -19.81 -14.81
N PRO A 683 -36.58 -19.98 -15.33
CA PRO A 683 -35.36 -19.57 -14.63
C PRO A 683 -35.30 -18.04 -14.52
N LEU A 684 -34.95 -17.53 -13.35
CA LEU A 684 -34.60 -16.12 -13.19
C LEU A 684 -33.28 -15.84 -13.91
N LEU A 685 -33.24 -14.68 -14.56
CA LEU A 685 -32.04 -14.22 -15.25
C LEU A 685 -30.94 -13.85 -14.25
N GLU A 686 -29.76 -14.45 -14.44
CA GLU A 686 -28.61 -14.27 -13.53
C GLU A 686 -28.18 -12.80 -13.45
N ASP A 687 -28.17 -12.08 -14.58
CA ASP A 687 -27.79 -10.66 -14.67
C ASP A 687 -28.81 -9.71 -14.02
N GLN A 688 -30.05 -10.19 -13.81
CA GLN A 688 -31.11 -9.42 -13.15
C GLN A 688 -31.24 -9.75 -11.67
N LEU A 689 -30.52 -10.76 -11.17
CA LEU A 689 -30.62 -11.26 -9.80
C LEU A 689 -29.53 -10.68 -8.90
N THR A 690 -29.93 -10.01 -7.83
CA THR A 690 -29.03 -9.53 -6.79
C THR A 690 -28.89 -10.58 -5.69
N TRP A 691 -27.91 -11.48 -5.84
CA TRP A 691 -27.65 -12.57 -4.90
C TRP A 691 -27.49 -12.11 -3.45
N ASP A 692 -26.81 -11.00 -3.21
CA ASP A 692 -26.60 -10.49 -1.85
C ASP A 692 -27.91 -10.07 -1.18
N ALA A 693 -28.85 -9.50 -1.94
CA ALA A 693 -30.17 -9.15 -1.46
C ALA A 693 -31.03 -10.40 -1.21
N LEU A 694 -30.90 -11.43 -2.06
CA LEU A 694 -31.56 -12.72 -1.86
C LEU A 694 -31.04 -13.44 -0.60
N GLU A 695 -29.71 -13.48 -0.42
CA GLU A 695 -29.06 -14.04 0.76
C GLU A 695 -29.48 -13.27 2.03
N MET A 696 -29.57 -11.94 1.97
CA MET A 696 -30.04 -11.11 3.09
C MET A 696 -31.48 -11.46 3.50
N VAL A 697 -32.36 -11.76 2.54
CA VAL A 697 -33.71 -12.23 2.86
C VAL A 697 -33.67 -13.58 3.56
N ILE A 698 -32.86 -14.50 3.07
CA ILE A 698 -32.83 -15.89 3.55
C ILE A 698 -32.17 -16.00 4.92
N PHE A 699 -30.96 -15.45 5.06
CA PHE A 699 -30.12 -15.63 6.25
C PHE A 699 -30.12 -14.41 7.18
N GLY A 700 -30.79 -13.31 6.79
CA GLY A 700 -30.81 -12.07 7.57
C GLY A 700 -29.40 -11.49 7.78
N PRO A 701 -29.09 -10.94 8.96
CA PRO A 701 -27.76 -10.41 9.26
C PRO A 701 -26.61 -11.42 9.09
N LYS A 702 -26.89 -12.73 9.08
CA LYS A 702 -25.90 -13.78 8.84
C LYS A 702 -25.42 -13.83 7.37
N ALA A 703 -26.14 -13.19 6.45
CA ALA A 703 -25.71 -13.02 5.06
C ALA A 703 -24.62 -11.95 4.90
N VAL A 704 -24.42 -11.09 5.89
CA VAL A 704 -23.35 -10.08 5.84
C VAL A 704 -22.02 -10.78 6.12
N PRO A 705 -20.97 -10.58 5.29
CA PRO A 705 -19.65 -11.10 5.60
C PRO A 705 -19.21 -10.65 6.99
N GLN A 706 -18.98 -11.59 7.91
CA GLN A 706 -18.44 -11.27 9.22
C GLN A 706 -16.93 -11.05 9.07
N LEU A 707 -16.54 -9.79 8.84
CA LEU A 707 -15.14 -9.38 8.64
C LEU A 707 -14.20 -9.82 9.78
N GLU A 708 -14.72 -10.03 10.99
CA GLU A 708 -13.95 -10.51 12.15
C GLU A 708 -13.60 -12.02 12.08
N VAL A 709 -14.32 -12.80 11.28
CA VAL A 709 -14.14 -14.27 11.14
C VAL A 709 -13.61 -14.65 9.75
N ALA A 710 -13.68 -13.72 8.78
CA ALA A 710 -13.17 -13.93 7.43
C ALA A 710 -11.65 -14.13 7.43
N ARG A 711 -11.20 -15.15 6.69
CA ARG A 711 -9.77 -15.44 6.53
C ARG A 711 -9.12 -14.40 5.61
N PRO A 712 -7.86 -14.00 5.86
CA PRO A 712 -7.18 -13.05 4.99
C PRO A 712 -6.86 -13.63 3.60
N PHE A 713 -6.98 -12.79 2.58
CA PHE A 713 -6.59 -13.04 1.18
C PHE A 713 -5.49 -12.06 0.76
N VAL A 714 -4.56 -12.51 -0.06
CA VAL A 714 -3.41 -11.71 -0.54
C VAL A 714 -3.35 -11.74 -2.06
N LEU A 715 -3.28 -10.56 -2.67
CA LEU A 715 -2.93 -10.40 -4.08
C LEU A 715 -1.48 -9.93 -4.20
N ILE A 716 -0.69 -10.65 -4.97
CA ILE A 716 0.72 -10.37 -5.23
C ILE A 716 0.85 -9.86 -6.65
N ILE A 717 1.37 -8.64 -6.79
CA ILE A 717 1.62 -8.01 -8.08
C ILE A 717 3.12 -7.97 -8.31
N ASP A 718 3.60 -8.80 -9.23
CA ASP A 718 4.98 -8.74 -9.71
C ASP A 718 5.12 -7.75 -10.86
N GLU A 719 6.32 -7.20 -11.01
CA GLU A 719 6.67 -6.24 -12.05
C GLU A 719 5.74 -5.01 -12.15
N ILE A 720 5.20 -4.54 -11.03
CA ILE A 720 4.26 -3.41 -10.96
C ILE A 720 4.71 -2.20 -11.81
N ASN A 721 6.00 -1.87 -11.79
CA ASN A 721 6.58 -0.76 -12.54
C ASN A 721 6.64 -0.94 -14.07
N ARG A 722 6.30 -2.12 -14.61
CA ARG A 722 6.27 -2.38 -16.07
C ARG A 722 4.94 -2.01 -16.73
N ALA A 723 3.88 -1.79 -15.96
CA ALA A 723 2.59 -1.35 -16.48
C ALA A 723 2.32 0.13 -16.15
N ASN A 724 1.39 0.74 -16.89
CA ASN A 724 0.85 2.05 -16.54
C ASN A 724 -0.17 1.88 -15.41
N ILE A 725 0.25 2.17 -14.17
CA ILE A 725 -0.58 1.97 -12.96
C ILE A 725 -1.93 2.67 -13.07
N SER A 726 -1.97 3.91 -13.56
CA SER A 726 -3.22 4.66 -13.71
C SER A 726 -4.17 3.98 -14.71
N LYS A 727 -3.64 3.36 -15.77
CA LYS A 727 -4.44 2.62 -16.75
C LYS A 727 -4.95 1.28 -16.21
N VAL A 728 -4.14 0.58 -15.39
CA VAL A 728 -4.51 -0.74 -14.86
C VAL A 728 -5.48 -0.63 -13.70
N PHE A 729 -5.23 0.29 -12.77
CA PHE A 729 -6.09 0.47 -11.59
C PHE A 729 -7.29 1.38 -11.87
N GLY A 730 -7.19 2.36 -12.78
CA GLY A 730 -8.29 3.29 -13.05
C GLY A 730 -8.77 3.96 -11.76
N GLU A 731 -10.09 3.97 -11.53
CA GLU A 731 -10.72 4.55 -10.32
C GLU A 731 -10.44 3.73 -9.04
N LEU A 732 -10.11 2.44 -9.18
CA LEU A 732 -9.78 1.55 -8.05
C LEU A 732 -8.63 2.12 -7.20
N ILE A 733 -7.73 2.90 -7.80
CA ILE A 733 -6.59 3.51 -7.09
C ILE A 733 -7.05 4.33 -5.87
N THR A 734 -8.23 4.94 -5.95
CA THR A 734 -8.82 5.71 -4.86
C THR A 734 -9.45 4.81 -3.79
N LEU A 735 -10.02 3.68 -4.19
CA LEU A 735 -10.66 2.71 -3.29
C LEU A 735 -9.64 1.87 -2.51
N LEU A 736 -8.37 1.89 -2.91
CA LEU A 736 -7.28 1.29 -2.14
C LEU A 736 -6.96 2.06 -0.85
N GLU A 737 -7.41 3.31 -0.70
CA GLU A 737 -7.16 4.10 0.51
C GLU A 737 -7.90 3.51 1.73
N PRO A 738 -7.25 3.37 2.91
CA PRO A 738 -7.85 2.66 4.04
C PRO A 738 -9.15 3.24 4.58
N ASP A 739 -9.40 4.53 4.40
CA ASP A 739 -10.60 5.27 4.84
C ASP A 739 -11.81 5.04 3.92
N LYS A 740 -11.57 4.73 2.63
CA LYS A 740 -12.60 4.50 1.61
C LYS A 740 -13.10 3.07 1.49
N ARG A 741 -12.46 2.13 2.19
CA ARG A 741 -12.84 0.71 2.21
C ARG A 741 -14.13 0.49 2.99
N LEU A 742 -14.86 -0.59 2.66
CA LEU A 742 -16.09 -0.98 3.37
C LEU A 742 -15.86 -1.07 4.89
N GLY A 743 -16.80 -0.52 5.67
CA GLY A 743 -16.71 -0.47 7.13
C GLY A 743 -15.77 0.59 7.69
N ARG A 744 -15.30 1.52 6.85
CA ARG A 744 -14.45 2.65 7.23
C ARG A 744 -15.19 3.97 7.03
N ARG A 745 -14.60 5.05 7.54
CA ARG A 745 -15.27 6.34 7.73
C ARG A 745 -15.83 6.92 6.43
N ASP A 746 -15.08 6.82 5.35
CA ASP A 746 -15.39 7.42 4.06
C ASP A 746 -15.74 6.33 3.05
N GLU A 747 -16.40 5.24 3.50
CA GLU A 747 -16.75 4.10 2.67
C GLU A 747 -17.48 4.54 1.39
N ILE A 748 -16.98 4.06 0.24
CA ILE A 748 -17.60 4.28 -1.06
C ILE A 748 -18.22 2.95 -1.47
N ARG A 749 -19.55 2.93 -1.62
CA ARG A 749 -20.34 1.75 -2.02
C ARG A 749 -20.70 1.78 -3.49
#